data_AF-A0A4Q4ZGP3-F1
#
_entry.id   AF-A0A4Q4ZGP3-F1
#
_cell.length_a   1.000
_cell.length_b   1.000
_cell.length_c   1.000
_cell.angle_alpha   90.00
_cell.angle_beta   90.00
_cell.angle_gamma   90.00
#
_symmetry.space_group_name_H-M   'P 1'
#
loop_
_entity.id
_entity.type
_entity.pdbx_description
1 polymer ?
#
loop_
_entity_poly.entity_id
_entity_poly.type
_entity_poly.pdbx_seq_one_letter_code
_entity_poly.pdbx_strand_id
1 'polypeptide(L)'
;MSASQLPSIDDQLVTPDNPPRTDLDGMDHARCAALHNYLVDYCLAADGRLDPAAEGSRATYFSTHGDAAEAVRPRLHPSLAAFLAAARTPDAPLFFFVEGMPDPDGDFNGFFDNETADNEDEPEDSIVRLYFSHMDACDGKSGGGMLYHQGRHLASFFVHPDDTECVFPVDEHPRSWHPLETILSNWIALIRLSKVVASPTDEPARYGGVKIGNWEWRPYGDGQIAGCVAAWDRLCDAIEVRRRQSSGATVDDDNRPSEPLLTPAAMDAAKIPDPSFARAFLGLAHRPRHIRQIAPGLSLPPAYAAAFAAVQPFTHLPRRVPQWDGTEREGIVPPVYIFFSEAGAPQVDVSGWRSSFRYYWDDGHGTVPDGITFPSRVPPGVYSECVVRSEPEVTEEAFRLPLPFNLYGARFSSGDEMKDMAADELFQHGFKPFGGNPNRPQRLERLLDHWANLVERGVWSVGPHGVQGSIEVFKDATVNWADYAIPSSCNCDAKPLADSGSTSEFCGNGCQEGFGSCGPAPSPSCPSSGGGAVGDRRIGYYASWSTMKSCDAVPPKDLDVSGLTHVIFSFAFFDPSTFQITPMDANAGTLLSRFTALKRRKPGLETWIVIGGCNMASSAANRRAFIRGLLNFMQTYGFDGVDLDWEYPGAEDRGGVAADFANYPILFSELRAALGTRGISVAIPSSFWYPQKLDLPAMARSINWFNVMSYDIHGVWDSSNRFTGPFIRPHTNLTDIENNLELMWRAGVNPAQVTLGLG
;
A
#
# COMPACT_ATOMS: atom_id res chain seq x y z
N MET A 1 4.97 -31.08 -14.10
CA MET A 1 6.39 -31.48 -14.03
C MET A 1 6.91 -31.22 -12.63
N SER A 2 7.91 -31.99 -12.18
CA SER A 2 8.40 -31.86 -10.81
C SER A 2 9.28 -30.62 -10.70
N ALA A 3 8.84 -29.61 -9.93
CA ALA A 3 9.65 -28.45 -9.55
C ALA A 3 11.00 -28.82 -8.89
N SER A 4 11.23 -30.10 -8.58
CA SER A 4 12.47 -30.63 -7.99
C SER A 4 13.72 -30.52 -8.87
N GLN A 5 13.60 -30.13 -10.15
CA GLN A 5 14.75 -29.96 -11.05
C GLN A 5 15.27 -28.52 -11.10
N LEU A 6 14.51 -27.54 -10.57
CA LEU A 6 14.91 -26.14 -10.52
C LEU A 6 15.59 -25.83 -9.19
N PRO A 7 16.60 -24.95 -9.17
CA PRO A 7 17.16 -24.43 -7.92
C PRO A 7 16.07 -23.66 -7.14
N SER A 8 16.15 -23.69 -5.81
CA SER A 8 15.31 -22.81 -4.99
C SER A 8 15.68 -21.35 -5.27
N ILE A 9 14.64 -20.51 -5.32
CA ILE A 9 14.74 -19.07 -5.57
C ILE A 9 14.11 -18.27 -4.41
N ASP A 10 13.79 -18.93 -3.30
CA ASP A 10 13.02 -18.36 -2.18
C ASP A 10 13.73 -17.18 -1.52
N ASP A 11 15.05 -17.23 -1.40
CA ASP A 11 15.90 -16.18 -0.85
C ASP A 11 16.06 -14.98 -1.80
N GLN A 12 15.70 -15.13 -3.06
CA GLN A 12 15.72 -14.07 -4.07
C GLN A 12 14.35 -13.42 -4.27
N LEU A 13 13.25 -14.06 -3.85
CA LEU A 13 11.93 -13.50 -4.03
C LEU A 13 11.71 -12.27 -3.15
N VAL A 14 11.04 -11.28 -3.73
CA VAL A 14 10.57 -10.10 -3.01
C VAL A 14 9.41 -10.49 -2.11
N THR A 15 9.63 -10.36 -0.80
CA THR A 15 8.65 -10.65 0.25
C THR A 15 8.72 -9.54 1.31
N PRO A 16 7.75 -9.46 2.25
CA PRO A 16 7.84 -8.50 3.35
C PRO A 16 9.14 -8.64 4.18
N ASP A 17 9.65 -9.86 4.33
CA ASP A 17 10.89 -10.16 5.06
C ASP A 17 12.16 -9.99 4.19
N ASN A 18 11.99 -9.83 2.87
CA ASN A 18 13.06 -9.66 1.89
C ASN A 18 12.67 -8.61 0.84
N PRO A 19 12.51 -7.33 1.23
CA PRO A 19 12.01 -6.28 0.34
C PRO A 19 12.99 -6.01 -0.83
N PRO A 20 12.54 -5.29 -1.86
CA PRO A 20 13.41 -4.81 -2.93
C PRO A 20 14.55 -3.95 -2.36
N ARG A 21 15.72 -3.98 -3.01
CA ARG A 21 16.90 -3.27 -2.51
C ARG A 21 16.88 -1.84 -3.04
N THR A 22 16.52 -0.90 -2.19
CA THR A 22 16.52 0.55 -2.51
C THR A 22 17.77 1.28 -2.03
N ASP A 23 18.70 0.56 -1.39
CA ASP A 23 19.96 1.08 -0.84
C ASP A 23 21.14 0.99 -1.82
N LEU A 24 20.91 0.49 -3.03
CA LEU A 24 21.94 0.33 -4.06
C LEU A 24 21.96 1.52 -5.02
N ASP A 25 23.15 1.90 -5.46
CA ASP A 25 23.35 2.80 -6.60
C ASP A 25 23.18 1.98 -7.89
N GLY A 26 21.93 1.79 -8.31
CA GLY A 26 21.56 0.90 -9.41
C GLY A 26 20.51 -0.15 -9.05
N MET A 27 20.16 -0.99 -10.02
CA MET A 27 19.37 -2.20 -9.77
C MET A 27 20.17 -3.26 -9.01
N ASP A 28 19.47 -4.10 -8.24
CA ASP A 28 20.01 -5.36 -7.72
C ASP A 28 20.17 -6.38 -8.86
N HIS A 29 21.18 -6.14 -9.69
CA HIS A 29 21.45 -6.89 -10.91
C HIS A 29 21.62 -8.40 -10.67
N ALA A 30 22.21 -8.80 -9.54
CA ALA A 30 22.43 -10.21 -9.21
C ALA A 30 21.09 -10.90 -8.88
N ARG A 31 20.26 -10.27 -8.05
CA ARG A 31 18.91 -10.76 -7.73
C ARG A 31 18.01 -10.79 -8.96
N CYS A 32 18.02 -9.72 -9.76
CA CYS A 32 17.27 -9.64 -11.00
C CYS A 32 17.68 -10.74 -11.99
N ALA A 33 18.98 -10.97 -12.18
CA ALA A 33 19.48 -12.03 -13.06
C ALA A 33 19.08 -13.42 -12.54
N ALA A 34 19.12 -13.66 -11.23
CA ALA A 34 18.68 -14.93 -10.65
C ALA A 34 17.18 -15.19 -10.90
N LEU A 35 16.33 -14.19 -10.66
CA LEU A 35 14.89 -14.29 -10.90
C LEU A 35 14.55 -14.46 -12.39
N HIS A 36 15.23 -13.70 -13.26
CA HIS A 36 15.08 -13.82 -14.71
C HIS A 36 15.49 -15.22 -15.20
N ASN A 37 16.68 -15.69 -14.80
CA ASN A 37 17.20 -16.99 -15.22
C ASN A 37 16.33 -18.14 -14.70
N TYR A 38 15.68 -17.99 -13.54
CA TYR A 38 14.70 -18.96 -13.07
C TYR A 38 13.51 -19.10 -14.03
N LEU A 39 13.01 -18.01 -14.62
CA LEU A 39 11.92 -18.06 -15.61
C LEU A 39 12.35 -18.78 -16.89
N VAL A 40 13.57 -18.51 -17.37
CA VAL A 40 14.16 -19.22 -18.52
C VAL A 40 14.27 -20.72 -18.24
N ASP A 41 14.84 -21.09 -17.08
CA ASP A 41 15.02 -22.48 -16.70
C ASP A 41 13.69 -23.20 -16.47
N TYR A 42 12.68 -22.51 -15.94
CA TYR A 42 11.33 -23.04 -15.78
C TYR A 42 10.69 -23.39 -17.14
N CYS A 43 10.86 -22.53 -18.15
CA CYS A 43 10.38 -22.80 -19.50
C CYS A 43 11.13 -23.97 -20.16
N LEU A 44 12.47 -24.00 -20.07
CA LEU A 44 13.28 -25.10 -20.60
C LEU A 44 12.96 -26.43 -19.92
N ALA A 45 12.71 -26.41 -18.60
CA ALA A 45 12.30 -27.60 -17.86
C ALA A 45 10.95 -28.11 -18.35
N ALA A 46 10.04 -27.19 -18.71
CA ALA A 46 8.72 -27.55 -19.21
C ALA A 46 8.75 -28.30 -20.55
N ASP A 47 9.74 -27.99 -21.39
CA ASP A 47 9.97 -28.70 -22.65
C ASP A 47 10.86 -29.95 -22.52
N GLY A 48 11.32 -30.28 -21.29
CA GLY A 48 12.33 -31.32 -21.09
C GLY A 48 13.69 -31.00 -21.71
N ARG A 49 13.96 -29.72 -21.98
CA ARG A 49 15.18 -29.17 -22.59
C ARG A 49 16.18 -28.62 -21.57
N LEU A 50 15.83 -28.57 -20.28
CA LEU A 50 16.73 -28.08 -19.24
C LEU A 50 17.92 -29.02 -19.07
N ASP A 51 19.08 -28.60 -19.58
CA ASP A 51 20.38 -29.21 -19.31
C ASP A 51 21.28 -28.22 -18.55
N PRO A 52 21.46 -28.40 -17.22
CA PRO A 52 22.34 -27.56 -16.41
C PRO A 52 23.82 -27.59 -16.83
N ALA A 53 24.24 -28.61 -17.59
CA ALA A 53 25.61 -28.83 -18.03
C ALA A 53 25.91 -28.34 -19.45
N ALA A 54 24.89 -27.99 -20.25
CA ALA A 54 25.08 -27.48 -21.61
C ALA A 54 25.64 -26.05 -21.64
N GLU A 55 26.55 -25.75 -22.56
CA GLU A 55 27.16 -24.41 -22.70
C GLU A 55 26.21 -23.42 -23.42
N GLY A 56 25.39 -23.92 -24.34
CA GLY A 56 24.36 -23.13 -25.03
C GLY A 56 23.20 -22.66 -24.14
N SER A 57 22.95 -23.33 -23.00
CA SER A 57 21.94 -22.90 -22.01
C SER A 57 22.42 -21.74 -21.12
N ARG A 58 23.61 -21.19 -21.40
CA ARG A 58 24.25 -20.09 -20.64
C ARG A 58 24.52 -18.85 -21.48
N ALA A 59 24.08 -18.81 -22.74
CA ALA A 59 24.24 -17.62 -23.58
C ALA A 59 23.52 -16.43 -22.93
N THR A 60 24.27 -15.38 -22.62
CA THR A 60 23.77 -14.11 -22.09
C THR A 60 23.62 -13.09 -23.19
N TYR A 61 22.96 -11.97 -22.90
CA TYR A 61 22.70 -10.90 -23.88
C TYR A 61 23.94 -10.52 -24.71
N PHE A 62 25.07 -10.22 -24.05
CA PHE A 62 26.31 -9.84 -24.74
C PHE A 62 26.93 -10.99 -25.53
N SER A 63 26.86 -12.23 -25.04
CA SER A 63 27.39 -13.38 -25.79
C SER A 63 26.55 -13.73 -27.02
N THR A 64 25.24 -13.43 -26.97
CA THR A 64 24.30 -13.69 -28.06
C THR A 64 24.44 -12.65 -29.18
N HIS A 65 24.52 -11.37 -28.83
CA HIS A 65 24.54 -10.27 -29.81
C HIS A 65 25.95 -9.73 -30.13
N GLY A 66 26.99 -10.16 -29.41
CA GLY A 66 28.39 -9.87 -29.73
C GLY A 66 28.71 -8.38 -29.82
N ASP A 67 29.35 -7.97 -30.91
CA ASP A 67 29.83 -6.60 -31.13
C ASP A 67 28.71 -5.55 -31.08
N ALA A 68 27.49 -5.91 -31.51
CA ALA A 68 26.33 -5.01 -31.47
C ALA A 68 25.90 -4.68 -30.03
N ALA A 69 25.85 -5.69 -29.16
CA ALA A 69 25.60 -5.49 -27.73
C ALA A 69 26.75 -4.74 -27.04
N GLU A 70 28.01 -4.99 -27.41
CA GLU A 70 29.15 -4.24 -26.87
C GLU A 70 29.15 -2.77 -27.30
N ALA A 71 28.63 -2.44 -28.49
CA ALA A 71 28.50 -1.07 -28.96
C ALA A 71 27.56 -0.21 -28.10
N VAL A 72 26.52 -0.81 -27.50
CA VAL A 72 25.59 -0.09 -26.61
C VAL A 72 26.02 -0.06 -25.15
N ARG A 73 26.96 -0.93 -24.72
CA ARG A 73 27.44 -1.01 -23.32
C ARG A 73 27.83 0.35 -22.70
N PRO A 74 28.52 1.27 -23.40
CA PRO A 74 28.92 2.56 -22.81
C PRO A 74 27.75 3.50 -22.46
N ARG A 75 26.56 3.24 -23.02
CA ARG A 75 25.34 4.03 -22.80
C ARG A 75 24.48 3.49 -21.64
N LEU A 76 24.84 2.32 -21.11
CA LEU A 76 24.10 1.65 -20.04
C LEU A 76 24.65 2.00 -18.66
N HIS A 77 23.75 2.15 -17.69
CA HIS A 77 24.14 2.17 -16.29
C HIS A 77 24.92 0.89 -15.91
N PRO A 78 25.99 0.97 -15.09
CA PRO A 78 26.81 -0.21 -14.77
C PRO A 78 26.04 -1.39 -14.20
N SER A 79 25.02 -1.14 -13.37
CA SER A 79 24.16 -2.21 -12.82
C SER A 79 23.34 -2.91 -13.90
N LEU A 80 22.82 -2.16 -14.89
CA LEU A 80 22.05 -2.71 -16.00
C LEU A 80 22.94 -3.52 -16.94
N ALA A 81 24.15 -3.01 -17.25
CA ALA A 81 25.14 -3.75 -18.02
C ALA A 81 25.56 -5.05 -17.30
N ALA A 82 25.67 -5.04 -15.97
CA ALA A 82 25.97 -6.23 -15.18
C ALA A 82 24.81 -7.24 -15.17
N PHE A 83 23.56 -6.75 -15.13
CA PHE A 83 22.38 -7.60 -15.29
C PHE A 83 22.37 -8.30 -16.64
N LEU A 84 22.53 -7.57 -17.75
CA LEU A 84 22.55 -8.13 -19.11
C LEU A 84 23.74 -9.08 -19.34
N ALA A 85 24.85 -8.88 -18.64
CA ALA A 85 25.98 -9.81 -18.66
C ALA A 85 25.71 -11.14 -17.97
N ALA A 86 24.71 -11.20 -17.07
CA ALA A 86 24.35 -12.39 -16.29
C ALA A 86 22.99 -13.00 -16.70
N ALA A 87 22.10 -12.22 -17.31
CA ALA A 87 20.79 -12.65 -17.78
C ALA A 87 20.95 -13.52 -19.04
N ARG A 88 20.40 -14.73 -18.99
CA ARG A 88 20.39 -15.68 -20.11
C ARG A 88 19.40 -15.21 -21.17
N THR A 89 19.77 -15.27 -22.44
CA THR A 89 18.84 -14.96 -23.53
C THR A 89 17.84 -16.11 -23.67
N PRO A 90 16.52 -15.89 -23.53
CA PRO A 90 15.53 -16.93 -23.72
C PRO A 90 15.39 -17.27 -25.22
N ASP A 91 15.16 -18.54 -25.55
CA ASP A 91 14.92 -19.02 -26.92
C ASP A 91 13.43 -19.22 -27.25
N ALA A 92 12.57 -18.83 -26.31
CA ALA A 92 11.12 -18.77 -26.37
C ALA A 92 10.66 -17.51 -25.60
N PRO A 93 9.36 -17.15 -25.58
CA PRO A 93 8.90 -16.04 -24.75
C PRO A 93 9.31 -16.22 -23.27
N LEU A 94 9.85 -15.18 -22.64
CA LEU A 94 10.33 -15.24 -21.26
C LEU A 94 9.20 -15.51 -20.28
N PHE A 95 8.03 -14.94 -20.53
CA PHE A 95 6.84 -15.09 -19.70
C PHE A 95 5.58 -14.88 -20.55
N PHE A 96 4.39 -15.21 -20.02
CA PHE A 96 3.14 -15.10 -20.78
C PHE A 96 2.91 -13.74 -21.47
N PHE A 97 3.38 -12.65 -20.84
CA PHE A 97 3.19 -11.29 -21.33
C PHE A 97 4.31 -10.77 -22.24
N VAL A 98 5.51 -11.37 -22.17
CA VAL A 98 6.71 -10.81 -22.76
C VAL A 98 7.51 -11.85 -23.52
N GLU A 99 8.08 -11.43 -24.63
CA GLU A 99 9.00 -12.23 -25.44
C GLU A 99 10.40 -12.25 -24.81
N GLY A 100 11.44 -11.96 -25.57
CA GLY A 100 12.82 -11.85 -25.11
C GLY A 100 13.30 -10.41 -24.99
N MET A 101 14.59 -10.27 -24.68
CA MET A 101 15.30 -8.99 -24.73
C MET A 101 15.48 -8.54 -26.20
N PRO A 102 15.39 -7.23 -26.53
CA PRO A 102 15.52 -6.75 -27.90
C PRO A 102 16.91 -6.98 -28.50
N ASP A 103 16.98 -7.22 -29.81
CA ASP A 103 18.23 -7.10 -30.54
C ASP A 103 18.72 -5.64 -30.49
N PRO A 104 19.98 -5.38 -30.11
CA PRO A 104 20.53 -4.02 -30.05
C PRO A 104 20.54 -3.30 -31.41
N ASP A 105 20.52 -4.04 -32.54
CA ASP A 105 20.51 -3.51 -33.90
C ASP A 105 19.12 -3.48 -34.55
N GLY A 106 18.04 -3.79 -33.81
CA GLY A 106 16.69 -3.93 -34.35
C GLY A 106 16.09 -2.62 -34.92
N ASP A 107 15.49 -2.70 -36.11
CA ASP A 107 14.89 -1.57 -36.86
C ASP A 107 13.57 -1.01 -36.26
N PHE A 108 12.93 -1.69 -35.30
CA PHE A 108 11.65 -1.28 -34.71
C PHE A 108 11.79 -0.96 -33.21
N ASN A 109 11.52 0.30 -32.85
CA ASN A 109 11.49 0.83 -31.47
C ASN A 109 12.67 0.36 -30.60
N GLY A 110 13.89 0.67 -31.06
CA GLY A 110 15.16 0.08 -30.62
C GLY A 110 15.39 -0.03 -29.10
N PHE A 111 16.49 -0.69 -28.73
CA PHE A 111 16.84 -1.01 -27.35
C PHE A 111 16.75 0.19 -26.36
N PHE A 112 17.07 1.40 -26.83
CA PHE A 112 16.75 2.65 -26.16
C PHE A 112 15.48 3.29 -26.75
N ASP A 113 14.47 3.52 -25.93
CA ASP A 113 13.18 4.09 -26.34
C ASP A 113 13.26 5.62 -26.29
N ASN A 114 14.09 6.19 -27.16
CA ASN A 114 14.36 7.64 -27.19
C ASN A 114 13.16 8.45 -27.72
N GLU A 115 12.22 7.81 -28.42
CA GLU A 115 10.95 8.46 -28.81
C GLU A 115 10.08 8.70 -27.57
N THR A 116 9.90 7.69 -26.71
CA THR A 116 9.19 7.88 -25.44
C THR A 116 9.93 8.86 -24.54
N ALA A 117 11.26 8.78 -24.48
CA ALA A 117 12.04 9.71 -23.66
C ALA A 117 11.87 11.16 -24.12
N ASP A 118 11.90 11.44 -25.43
CA ASP A 118 11.68 12.78 -25.98
C ASP A 118 10.24 13.26 -25.76
N ASN A 119 9.23 12.39 -25.95
CA ASN A 119 7.82 12.74 -25.76
C ASN A 119 7.47 13.07 -24.29
N GLU A 120 8.15 12.42 -23.34
CA GLU A 120 7.88 12.55 -21.90
C GLU A 120 8.91 13.44 -21.17
N ASP A 121 9.71 14.22 -21.91
CA ASP A 121 10.75 15.12 -21.38
C ASP A 121 11.79 14.40 -20.48
N GLU A 122 12.06 13.11 -20.73
CA GLU A 122 13.06 12.31 -20.02
C GLU A 122 14.44 12.40 -20.71
N PRO A 123 15.55 12.19 -19.99
CA PRO A 123 16.89 12.25 -20.59
C PRO A 123 17.07 11.24 -21.73
N GLU A 124 17.85 11.60 -22.75
CA GLU A 124 18.24 10.65 -23.81
C GLU A 124 18.86 9.38 -23.20
N ASP A 125 18.51 8.22 -23.75
CA ASP A 125 18.91 6.88 -23.29
C ASP A 125 18.41 6.49 -21.90
N SER A 126 17.61 7.31 -21.22
CA SER A 126 17.11 7.00 -19.87
C SER A 126 16.11 5.84 -19.84
N ILE A 127 15.35 5.63 -20.92
CA ILE A 127 14.34 4.58 -21.05
C ILE A 127 14.89 3.43 -21.90
N VAL A 128 15.03 2.26 -21.29
CA VAL A 128 15.50 1.04 -21.93
C VAL A 128 14.35 0.05 -22.02
N ARG A 129 14.11 -0.50 -23.22
CA ARG A 129 13.14 -1.57 -23.40
C ARG A 129 13.77 -2.91 -23.03
N LEU A 130 13.49 -3.42 -21.83
CA LEU A 130 14.08 -4.67 -21.36
C LEU A 130 13.45 -5.90 -22.03
N TYR A 131 12.14 -5.88 -22.27
CA TYR A 131 11.43 -7.00 -22.90
C TYR A 131 10.33 -6.49 -23.83
N PHE A 132 10.17 -7.12 -25.00
CA PHE A 132 9.02 -6.85 -25.87
C PHE A 132 7.75 -7.49 -25.32
N SER A 133 6.61 -6.81 -25.50
CA SER A 133 5.29 -7.38 -25.24
C SER A 133 4.94 -8.38 -26.34
N HIS A 134 4.25 -9.46 -25.99
CA HIS A 134 3.76 -10.42 -26.97
C HIS A 134 2.53 -9.86 -27.71
N MET A 135 2.58 -9.73 -29.04
CA MET A 135 1.49 -9.16 -29.86
C MET A 135 0.14 -9.90 -29.66
N ASP A 136 0.17 -11.24 -29.57
CA ASP A 136 -1.03 -12.05 -29.36
C ASP A 136 -1.61 -11.93 -27.93
N ALA A 137 -0.82 -11.46 -26.95
CA ALA A 137 -1.32 -11.14 -25.61
C ALA A 137 -2.00 -9.74 -25.57
N CYS A 138 -1.80 -8.94 -26.61
CA CYS A 138 -2.20 -7.53 -26.70
C CYS A 138 -3.31 -7.30 -27.76
N ASP A 139 -4.14 -8.32 -28.05
CA ASP A 139 -5.18 -8.27 -29.11
C ASP A 139 -4.64 -7.80 -30.48
N GLY A 140 -3.39 -8.13 -30.80
CA GLY A 140 -2.75 -7.79 -32.07
C GLY A 140 -2.24 -6.34 -32.17
N LYS A 141 -2.23 -5.58 -31.07
CA LYS A 141 -1.62 -4.25 -31.01
C LYS A 141 -0.22 -4.31 -30.42
N SER A 142 0.72 -3.53 -30.96
CA SER A 142 2.08 -3.42 -30.42
C SER A 142 2.07 -2.67 -29.09
N GLY A 143 2.24 -3.41 -27.99
CA GLY A 143 2.42 -2.87 -26.65
C GLY A 143 3.76 -2.17 -26.43
N GLY A 144 3.85 -1.39 -25.35
CA GLY A 144 5.09 -0.73 -24.90
C GLY A 144 6.13 -1.69 -24.30
N GLY A 145 5.80 -2.97 -24.12
CA GLY A 145 6.69 -3.94 -23.47
C GLY A 145 7.01 -3.59 -22.02
N MET A 146 8.11 -4.12 -21.50
CA MET A 146 8.64 -3.72 -20.19
C MET A 146 9.71 -2.66 -20.38
N LEU A 147 9.42 -1.46 -19.89
CA LEU A 147 10.33 -0.33 -19.90
C LEU A 147 11.11 -0.29 -18.57
N TYR A 148 12.38 0.10 -18.63
CA TYR A 148 13.25 0.32 -17.48
C TYR A 148 13.87 1.69 -17.56
N HIS A 149 13.63 2.51 -16.54
CA HIS A 149 14.21 3.84 -16.45
C HIS A 149 15.56 3.76 -15.73
N GLN A 150 16.66 3.76 -16.50
CA GLN A 150 18.00 3.53 -15.94
C GLN A 150 18.50 4.65 -15.02
N GLY A 151 17.95 5.86 -15.09
CA GLY A 151 18.28 6.94 -14.15
C GLY A 151 17.51 6.89 -12.81
N ARG A 152 16.46 6.07 -12.74
CA ARG A 152 15.60 5.89 -11.55
C ARG A 152 15.68 4.47 -10.99
N HIS A 153 16.25 3.55 -11.77
CA HIS A 153 16.37 2.12 -11.48
C HIS A 153 15.04 1.38 -11.25
N LEU A 154 13.99 1.85 -11.92
CA LEU A 154 12.64 1.27 -11.85
C LEU A 154 12.20 0.76 -13.22
N ALA A 155 11.34 -0.24 -13.22
CA ALA A 155 10.69 -0.81 -14.38
C ALA A 155 9.17 -0.61 -14.30
N SER A 156 8.54 -0.45 -15.46
CA SER A 156 7.09 -0.45 -15.61
C SER A 156 6.71 -1.40 -16.75
N PHE A 157 5.56 -2.03 -16.64
CA PHE A 157 5.03 -2.93 -17.65
C PHE A 157 3.56 -2.65 -17.89
N PHE A 158 3.21 -2.35 -19.14
CA PHE A 158 1.85 -2.13 -19.60
C PHE A 158 1.62 -2.84 -20.95
N VAL A 159 0.41 -3.34 -21.13
CA VAL A 159 0.07 -4.23 -22.26
C VAL A 159 -0.33 -3.43 -23.49
N HIS A 160 -0.98 -2.28 -23.31
CA HIS A 160 -1.52 -1.48 -24.39
C HIS A 160 -0.81 -0.12 -24.51
N PRO A 161 -0.46 0.36 -25.72
CA PRO A 161 0.21 1.66 -25.87
C PRO A 161 -0.63 2.83 -25.32
N ASP A 162 -1.97 2.79 -25.43
CA ASP A 162 -2.86 3.78 -24.80
C ASP A 162 -2.76 3.86 -23.25
N ASP A 163 -2.09 2.90 -22.59
CA ASP A 163 -1.85 2.93 -21.15
C ASP A 163 -0.62 3.81 -20.77
N THR A 164 0.06 4.43 -21.73
CA THR A 164 1.22 5.30 -21.46
C THR A 164 0.89 6.43 -20.48
N GLU A 165 -0.30 7.03 -20.57
CA GLU A 165 -0.79 8.06 -19.64
C GLU A 165 -0.99 7.55 -18.20
N CYS A 166 -0.99 6.23 -17.98
CA CYS A 166 -1.08 5.63 -16.65
C CYS A 166 0.29 5.39 -16.01
N VAL A 167 1.37 5.60 -16.77
CA VAL A 167 2.75 5.33 -16.35
C VAL A 167 3.67 6.54 -16.51
N PHE A 168 3.34 7.51 -17.35
CA PHE A 168 4.08 8.77 -17.51
C PHE A 168 3.21 9.98 -17.18
N PRO A 169 3.80 11.07 -16.63
CA PRO A 169 5.22 11.22 -16.27
C PRO A 169 5.64 10.34 -15.08
N VAL A 170 6.88 9.83 -15.06
CA VAL A 170 7.31 8.82 -14.06
C VAL A 170 7.06 9.28 -12.62
N ASP A 171 7.35 10.56 -12.33
CA ASP A 171 7.24 11.14 -10.99
C ASP A 171 5.79 11.38 -10.54
N GLU A 172 4.84 11.45 -11.48
CA GLU A 172 3.40 11.54 -11.21
C GLU A 172 2.76 10.16 -11.02
N HIS A 173 3.42 9.10 -11.50
CA HIS A 173 2.94 7.71 -11.48
C HIS A 173 3.86 6.75 -10.70
N PRO A 174 4.31 7.08 -9.45
CA PRO A 174 5.28 6.27 -8.72
C PRO A 174 4.78 4.87 -8.34
N ARG A 175 3.46 4.62 -8.44
CA ARG A 175 2.85 3.31 -8.21
C ARG A 175 2.90 2.38 -9.43
N SER A 176 3.29 2.91 -10.59
CA SER A 176 3.42 2.16 -11.84
C SER A 176 4.85 1.71 -12.11
N TRP A 177 5.81 2.24 -11.34
CA TRP A 177 7.24 1.98 -11.51
C TRP A 177 7.79 1.24 -10.28
N HIS A 178 8.39 0.08 -10.50
CA HIS A 178 8.86 -0.81 -9.45
C HIS A 178 10.28 -1.31 -9.71
N PRO A 179 11.08 -1.63 -8.68
CA PRO A 179 12.33 -2.37 -8.89
C PRO A 179 12.07 -3.64 -9.69
N LEU A 180 12.93 -3.98 -10.66
CA LEU A 180 12.70 -5.09 -11.58
C LEU A 180 12.50 -6.42 -10.85
N GLU A 181 13.22 -6.65 -9.73
CA GLU A 181 13.06 -7.84 -8.90
C GLU A 181 11.63 -8.00 -8.35
N THR A 182 10.89 -6.90 -8.20
CA THR A 182 9.48 -6.91 -7.75
C THR A 182 8.58 -7.49 -8.82
N ILE A 183 8.75 -7.05 -10.08
CA ILE A 183 7.97 -7.53 -11.23
C ILE A 183 8.27 -9.01 -11.49
N LEU A 184 9.56 -9.38 -11.52
CA LEU A 184 9.97 -10.77 -11.73
C LEU A 184 9.47 -11.68 -10.60
N SER A 185 9.52 -11.23 -9.35
CA SER A 185 8.96 -11.98 -8.21
C SER A 185 7.45 -12.15 -8.33
N ASN A 186 6.72 -11.14 -8.83
CA ASN A 186 5.28 -11.24 -9.07
C ASN A 186 4.96 -12.32 -10.11
N TRP A 187 5.72 -12.37 -11.22
CA TRP A 187 5.54 -13.40 -12.25
C TRP A 187 5.82 -14.81 -11.73
N ILE A 188 6.87 -14.98 -10.91
CA ILE A 188 7.14 -16.26 -10.23
C ILE A 188 6.03 -16.61 -9.22
N ALA A 189 5.42 -15.62 -8.56
CA ALA A 189 4.27 -15.87 -7.70
C ALA A 189 3.05 -16.39 -8.49
N LEU A 190 2.80 -15.87 -9.71
CA LEU A 190 1.75 -16.42 -10.59
C LEU A 190 2.04 -17.87 -11.00
N ILE A 191 3.32 -18.23 -11.20
CA ILE A 191 3.74 -19.61 -11.44
C ILE A 191 3.46 -20.50 -10.22
N ARG A 192 3.84 -20.05 -9.01
CA ARG A 192 3.60 -20.78 -7.76
C ARG A 192 2.13 -20.98 -7.44
N LEU A 193 1.28 -20.03 -7.84
CA LEU A 193 -0.16 -20.15 -7.76
C LEU A 193 -0.76 -21.12 -8.78
N SER A 194 0.05 -21.63 -9.72
CA SER A 194 -0.40 -22.36 -10.90
C SER A 194 -1.37 -21.57 -11.78
N LYS A 195 -1.27 -20.23 -11.77
CA LYS A 195 -2.07 -19.35 -12.63
C LYS A 195 -1.46 -19.28 -14.04
N VAL A 196 -0.14 -19.14 -14.08
CA VAL A 196 0.64 -19.15 -15.33
C VAL A 196 1.56 -20.36 -15.29
N VAL A 197 1.49 -21.22 -16.30
CA VAL A 197 2.23 -22.48 -16.30
C VAL A 197 2.89 -22.70 -17.64
N ALA A 198 4.14 -23.15 -17.64
CA ALA A 198 4.81 -23.56 -18.86
C ALA A 198 4.42 -25.02 -19.18
N SER A 199 4.09 -25.28 -20.45
CA SER A 199 3.79 -26.60 -21.01
C SER A 199 4.36 -26.72 -22.43
N PRO A 200 4.70 -27.94 -22.91
CA PRO A 200 5.31 -28.13 -24.23
C PRO A 200 4.56 -27.42 -25.35
N THR A 201 5.23 -26.67 -26.22
CA THR A 201 4.60 -25.77 -27.22
C THR A 201 3.48 -26.43 -28.06
N ASP A 202 3.61 -27.72 -28.36
CA ASP A 202 2.68 -28.50 -29.19
C ASP A 202 1.44 -29.03 -28.43
N GLU A 203 1.43 -28.96 -27.10
CA GLU A 203 0.27 -29.34 -26.29
C GLU A 203 -0.73 -28.17 -26.19
N PRO A 204 -2.05 -28.42 -26.34
CA PRO A 204 -3.06 -27.39 -26.12
C PRO A 204 -3.12 -26.97 -24.65
N ALA A 205 -3.50 -25.72 -24.39
CA ALA A 205 -3.76 -25.24 -23.03
C ALA A 205 -4.86 -26.06 -22.35
N ARG A 206 -4.72 -26.26 -21.03
CA ARG A 206 -5.79 -26.85 -20.23
C ARG A 206 -7.03 -25.95 -20.22
N TYR A 207 -8.18 -26.56 -19.97
CA TYR A 207 -9.47 -25.89 -19.88
C TYR A 207 -9.93 -25.16 -21.16
N GLY A 208 -9.23 -25.36 -22.30
CA GLY A 208 -9.47 -24.58 -23.52
C GLY A 208 -8.97 -23.14 -23.40
N GLY A 209 -7.96 -22.91 -22.54
CA GLY A 209 -7.36 -21.61 -22.28
C GLY A 209 -6.49 -21.06 -23.42
N VAL A 210 -5.98 -19.85 -23.23
CA VAL A 210 -5.00 -19.24 -24.15
C VAL A 210 -3.59 -19.76 -23.82
N LYS A 211 -2.85 -20.06 -24.89
CA LYS A 211 -1.44 -20.45 -24.83
C LYS A 211 -0.62 -19.59 -25.78
N ILE A 212 0.51 -19.10 -25.28
CA ILE A 212 1.45 -18.26 -26.00
C ILE A 212 2.83 -18.90 -25.89
N GLY A 213 3.33 -19.42 -27.01
CA GLY A 213 4.53 -20.28 -27.00
C GLY A 213 4.36 -21.42 -26.00
N ASN A 214 5.19 -21.43 -24.97
CA ASN A 214 5.18 -22.44 -23.91
C ASN A 214 4.29 -22.05 -22.73
N TRP A 215 3.81 -20.81 -22.66
CA TRP A 215 3.10 -20.29 -21.50
C TRP A 215 1.59 -20.41 -21.66
N GLU A 216 0.97 -21.12 -20.72
CA GLU A 216 -0.47 -21.28 -20.58
C GLU A 216 -0.99 -20.33 -19.50
N TRP A 217 -2.02 -19.55 -19.83
CA TRP A 217 -2.81 -18.83 -18.85
C TRP A 217 -4.00 -19.68 -18.40
N ARG A 218 -4.00 -20.06 -17.13
CA ARG A 218 -5.10 -20.87 -16.57
C ARG A 218 -6.24 -19.98 -16.09
N PRO A 219 -7.51 -20.39 -16.31
CA PRO A 219 -8.64 -19.68 -15.72
C PRO A 219 -8.55 -19.56 -14.20
N TYR A 220 -7.95 -20.54 -13.53
CA TYR A 220 -7.56 -20.53 -12.12
C TYR A 220 -6.46 -21.59 -11.87
N GLY A 221 -5.72 -21.45 -10.77
CA GLY A 221 -4.69 -22.41 -10.34
C GLY A 221 -4.99 -23.08 -9.00
N ASP A 222 -4.39 -24.24 -8.75
CA ASP A 222 -4.55 -25.00 -7.50
C ASP A 222 -4.15 -24.19 -6.26
N GLY A 223 -3.08 -23.38 -6.38
CA GLY A 223 -2.65 -22.48 -5.30
C GLY A 223 -3.66 -21.36 -5.02
N GLN A 224 -4.40 -20.90 -6.03
CA GLN A 224 -5.47 -19.91 -5.84
C GLN A 224 -6.69 -20.51 -5.15
N ILE A 225 -7.03 -21.77 -5.45
CA ILE A 225 -8.10 -22.48 -4.73
C ILE A 225 -7.70 -22.66 -3.27
N ALA A 226 -6.51 -23.19 -3.01
CA ALA A 226 -6.02 -23.41 -1.65
C ALA A 226 -5.92 -22.11 -0.85
N GLY A 227 -5.40 -21.05 -1.47
CA GLY A 227 -5.33 -19.72 -0.87
C GLY A 227 -6.71 -19.16 -0.52
N CYS A 228 -7.69 -19.30 -1.43
CA CYS A 228 -9.06 -18.84 -1.19
C CYS A 228 -9.76 -19.62 -0.07
N VAL A 229 -9.57 -20.94 0.01
CA VAL A 229 -10.06 -21.76 1.12
C VAL A 229 -9.42 -21.34 2.44
N ALA A 230 -8.11 -21.08 2.46
CA ALA A 230 -7.44 -20.59 3.66
C ALA A 230 -7.92 -19.19 4.09
N ALA A 231 -8.20 -18.29 3.14
CA ALA A 231 -8.78 -16.97 3.42
C ALA A 231 -10.21 -17.07 3.97
N TRP A 232 -10.99 -18.01 3.43
CA TRP A 232 -12.31 -18.35 3.96
C TRP A 232 -12.25 -18.86 5.40
N ASP A 233 -11.29 -19.76 5.69
CA ASP A 233 -11.09 -20.30 7.03
C ASP A 233 -10.73 -19.19 8.02
N ARG A 234 -9.82 -18.28 7.64
CA ARG A 234 -9.47 -17.09 8.43
C ARG A 234 -10.67 -16.19 8.73
N LEU A 235 -11.52 -15.92 7.74
CA LEU A 235 -12.74 -15.12 7.95
C LEU A 235 -13.69 -15.82 8.93
N CYS A 236 -13.91 -17.12 8.77
CA CYS A 236 -14.75 -17.89 9.68
C CYS A 236 -14.21 -17.87 11.12
N ASP A 237 -12.90 -18.05 11.29
CA ASP A 237 -12.24 -18.01 12.58
C ASP A 237 -12.34 -16.62 13.24
N ALA A 238 -12.08 -15.54 12.48
CA ALA A 238 -12.20 -14.17 12.95
C ALA A 238 -13.62 -13.86 13.47
N ILE A 239 -14.65 -14.28 12.72
CA ILE A 239 -16.05 -14.09 13.13
C ILE A 239 -16.36 -14.93 14.37
N GLU A 240 -15.95 -16.20 14.41
CA GLU A 240 -16.26 -17.09 15.54
C GLU A 240 -15.58 -16.61 16.83
N VAL A 241 -14.33 -16.13 16.76
CA VAL A 241 -13.62 -15.53 17.89
C VAL A 241 -14.38 -14.33 18.44
N ARG A 242 -14.76 -13.37 17.58
CA ARG A 242 -15.53 -12.18 17.99
C ARG A 242 -16.93 -12.53 18.51
N ARG A 243 -17.60 -13.51 17.91
CA ARG A 243 -18.91 -14.02 18.34
C ARG A 243 -18.86 -14.62 19.74
N ARG A 244 -17.81 -15.39 20.07
CA ARG A 244 -17.64 -15.98 21.42
C ARG A 244 -17.38 -14.90 22.46
N GLN A 245 -16.57 -13.89 22.14
CA GLN A 245 -16.33 -12.74 23.00
C GLN A 245 -17.63 -11.98 23.31
N SER A 246 -18.53 -11.82 22.33
CA SER A 246 -19.80 -11.11 22.53
C SER A 246 -20.88 -11.93 23.23
N SER A 247 -20.86 -13.26 23.11
CA SER A 247 -21.88 -14.15 23.69
C SER A 247 -21.50 -14.81 25.02
N GLY A 248 -20.22 -14.75 25.42
CA GLY A 248 -19.72 -15.46 26.61
C GLY A 248 -19.76 -16.99 26.48
N ALA A 249 -19.92 -17.51 25.26
CA ALA A 249 -20.03 -18.94 24.98
C ALA A 249 -18.68 -19.67 25.16
N THR A 250 -18.69 -20.83 25.80
CA THR A 250 -17.52 -21.70 25.96
C THR A 250 -17.19 -22.46 24.67
N VAL A 251 -15.96 -22.97 24.56
CA VAL A 251 -15.52 -23.82 23.44
C VAL A 251 -16.44 -25.04 23.32
N ASP A 252 -17.04 -25.22 22.15
CA ASP A 252 -17.83 -26.41 21.83
C ASP A 252 -16.88 -27.48 21.27
N ASP A 253 -16.67 -28.58 22.02
CA ASP A 253 -15.77 -29.69 21.66
C ASP A 253 -16.49 -30.72 20.77
N ASP A 254 -17.16 -30.22 19.72
CA ASP A 254 -18.03 -31.02 18.88
C ASP A 254 -17.25 -31.63 17.70
N ASN A 255 -16.70 -32.82 17.96
CA ASN A 255 -15.82 -33.60 17.10
C ASN A 255 -16.48 -34.19 15.83
N ARG A 256 -17.63 -33.64 15.40
CA ARG A 256 -18.28 -34.01 14.13
C ARG A 256 -17.44 -33.53 12.93
N PRO A 257 -17.43 -34.26 11.80
CA PRO A 257 -16.73 -33.82 10.59
C PRO A 257 -17.22 -32.44 10.11
N SER A 258 -16.31 -31.66 9.52
CA SER A 258 -16.67 -30.41 8.85
C SER A 258 -17.33 -30.72 7.50
N GLU A 259 -18.51 -30.15 7.26
CA GLU A 259 -19.19 -30.28 5.95
C GLU A 259 -18.68 -29.18 5.00
N PRO A 260 -18.61 -29.43 3.68
CA PRO A 260 -18.30 -28.40 2.72
C PRO A 260 -19.43 -27.35 2.66
N LEU A 261 -19.12 -26.15 2.15
CA LEU A 261 -20.10 -25.08 1.93
C LEU A 261 -21.29 -25.58 1.12
N LEU A 262 -21.01 -26.37 0.07
CA LEU A 262 -22.00 -27.07 -0.75
C LEU A 262 -21.55 -28.48 -1.13
N THR A 263 -22.51 -29.38 -1.22
CA THR A 263 -22.27 -30.74 -1.73
C THR A 263 -22.17 -30.75 -3.26
N PRO A 264 -21.50 -31.73 -3.87
CA PRO A 264 -21.49 -31.90 -5.34
C PRO A 264 -22.91 -31.93 -5.94
N ALA A 265 -23.85 -32.63 -5.30
CA ALA A 265 -25.24 -32.68 -5.74
C ALA A 265 -25.94 -31.31 -5.74
N ALA A 266 -25.62 -30.43 -4.79
CA ALA A 266 -26.15 -29.06 -4.77
C ALA A 266 -25.59 -28.22 -5.91
N MET A 267 -24.29 -28.34 -6.20
CA MET A 267 -23.63 -27.64 -7.30
C MET A 267 -24.11 -28.14 -8.66
N ASP A 268 -24.37 -29.44 -8.80
CA ASP A 268 -24.95 -30.05 -10.00
C ASP A 268 -26.39 -29.58 -10.24
N ALA A 269 -27.22 -29.56 -9.19
CA ALA A 269 -28.59 -29.03 -9.26
C ALA A 269 -28.61 -27.56 -9.69
N ALA A 270 -27.62 -26.77 -9.22
CA ALA A 270 -27.42 -25.39 -9.59
C ALA A 270 -26.72 -25.20 -10.96
N LYS A 271 -26.35 -26.28 -11.66
CA LYS A 271 -25.64 -26.27 -12.96
C LYS A 271 -24.30 -25.53 -12.95
N ILE A 272 -23.63 -25.46 -11.80
CA ILE A 272 -22.28 -24.86 -11.71
C ILE A 272 -21.32 -25.66 -12.60
N PRO A 273 -20.52 -25.00 -13.47
CA PRO A 273 -19.60 -25.69 -14.36
C PRO A 273 -18.59 -26.58 -13.62
N ASP A 274 -18.32 -27.76 -14.18
CA ASP A 274 -17.31 -28.71 -13.70
C ASP A 274 -16.35 -29.03 -14.86
N PRO A 275 -15.05 -28.69 -14.74
CA PRO A 275 -14.41 -28.04 -13.60
C PRO A 275 -14.62 -26.50 -13.62
N SER A 276 -14.62 -25.83 -12.47
CA SER A 276 -14.56 -24.36 -12.33
C SER A 276 -14.01 -23.94 -10.97
N PHE A 277 -13.48 -22.71 -10.86
CA PHE A 277 -12.98 -22.18 -9.59
C PHE A 277 -14.06 -22.18 -8.51
N ALA A 278 -15.25 -21.65 -8.83
CA ALA A 278 -16.37 -21.54 -7.89
C ALA A 278 -16.77 -22.93 -7.35
N ARG A 279 -16.82 -23.95 -8.22
CA ARG A 279 -17.13 -25.34 -7.80
C ARG A 279 -16.05 -25.90 -6.87
N ALA A 280 -14.79 -25.69 -7.19
CA ALA A 280 -13.68 -26.17 -6.36
C ALA A 280 -13.69 -25.50 -4.98
N PHE A 281 -13.83 -24.16 -4.93
CA PHE A 281 -13.93 -23.41 -3.69
C PHE A 281 -15.13 -23.86 -2.85
N LEU A 282 -16.34 -23.87 -3.41
CA LEU A 282 -17.58 -24.24 -2.69
C LEU A 282 -17.59 -25.70 -2.20
N GLY A 283 -16.87 -26.60 -2.88
CA GLY A 283 -16.73 -27.99 -2.49
C GLY A 283 -15.63 -28.27 -1.46
N LEU A 284 -14.65 -27.38 -1.30
CA LEU A 284 -13.52 -27.54 -0.39
C LEU A 284 -13.62 -26.66 0.87
N ALA A 285 -14.16 -25.45 0.74
CA ALA A 285 -14.35 -24.53 1.84
C ALA A 285 -15.37 -25.10 2.84
N HIS A 286 -15.04 -25.03 4.12
CA HIS A 286 -15.89 -25.61 5.15
C HIS A 286 -17.10 -24.74 5.48
N ARG A 287 -18.21 -25.34 5.88
CA ARG A 287 -19.41 -24.62 6.29
C ARG A 287 -19.39 -24.34 7.80
N PRO A 288 -19.30 -23.07 8.25
CA PRO A 288 -19.29 -22.78 9.68
C PRO A 288 -20.67 -23.06 10.31
N ARG A 289 -20.66 -23.67 11.50
CA ARG A 289 -21.89 -24.19 12.14
C ARG A 289 -22.78 -23.08 12.69
N HIS A 290 -22.19 -22.11 13.37
CA HIS A 290 -22.91 -21.07 14.11
C HIS A 290 -22.96 -19.72 13.41
N ILE A 291 -22.18 -19.55 12.36
CA ILE A 291 -22.15 -18.35 11.54
C ILE A 291 -23.21 -18.51 10.44
N ARG A 292 -23.91 -17.42 10.16
CA ARG A 292 -24.87 -17.28 9.07
C ARG A 292 -24.54 -16.05 8.24
N GLN A 293 -24.17 -14.95 8.89
CA GLN A 293 -23.74 -13.71 8.24
C GLN A 293 -22.21 -13.58 8.24
N ILE A 294 -21.64 -13.38 7.06
CA ILE A 294 -20.19 -13.32 6.86
C ILE A 294 -19.66 -11.91 6.60
N ALA A 295 -20.56 -11.00 6.23
CA ALA A 295 -20.33 -9.58 6.03
C ALA A 295 -21.69 -8.86 6.20
N PRO A 296 -21.73 -7.52 6.34
CA PRO A 296 -22.98 -6.79 6.55
C PRO A 296 -24.00 -7.08 5.45
N GLY A 297 -25.16 -7.60 5.84
CA GLY A 297 -26.23 -8.01 4.92
C GLY A 297 -25.93 -9.22 4.04
N LEU A 298 -24.79 -9.90 4.19
CA LEU A 298 -24.37 -11.03 3.36
C LEU A 298 -24.29 -12.34 4.14
N SER A 299 -24.89 -13.39 3.58
CA SER A 299 -25.10 -14.68 4.22
C SER A 299 -24.48 -15.85 3.46
N LEU A 300 -24.26 -16.96 4.17
CA LEU A 300 -23.83 -18.23 3.59
C LEU A 300 -24.78 -18.72 2.48
N PRO A 301 -24.27 -19.45 1.47
CA PRO A 301 -25.11 -20.10 0.47
C PRO A 301 -26.12 -21.05 1.12
N PRO A 302 -27.37 -21.16 0.64
CA PRO A 302 -28.31 -22.15 1.14
C PRO A 302 -27.73 -23.57 1.14
N ALA A 303 -27.83 -24.31 2.24
CA ALA A 303 -27.28 -25.67 2.34
C ALA A 303 -28.04 -26.69 1.49
N TYR A 304 -29.32 -26.45 1.22
CA TYR A 304 -30.17 -27.37 0.47
C TYR A 304 -30.03 -27.15 -1.04
N ALA A 305 -29.77 -28.24 -1.78
CA ALA A 305 -29.55 -28.23 -3.23
C ALA A 305 -30.62 -27.46 -4.02
N ALA A 306 -31.91 -27.72 -3.75
CA ALA A 306 -33.01 -27.05 -4.45
C ALA A 306 -33.08 -25.55 -4.13
N ALA A 307 -32.79 -25.16 -2.88
CA ALA A 307 -32.81 -23.76 -2.47
C ALA A 307 -31.64 -23.00 -3.11
N PHE A 308 -30.44 -23.59 -3.13
CA PHE A 308 -29.27 -22.98 -3.77
C PHE A 308 -29.43 -22.89 -5.29
N ALA A 309 -29.98 -23.92 -5.95
CA ALA A 309 -30.24 -23.89 -7.38
C ALA A 309 -31.28 -22.82 -7.77
N ALA A 310 -32.34 -22.66 -6.99
CA ALA A 310 -33.43 -21.73 -7.28
C ALA A 310 -33.04 -20.24 -7.23
N VAL A 311 -31.93 -19.92 -6.56
CA VAL A 311 -31.46 -18.54 -6.36
C VAL A 311 -30.34 -18.15 -7.33
N GLN A 312 -29.88 -19.05 -8.20
CA GLN A 312 -28.85 -18.74 -9.19
C GLN A 312 -29.45 -18.02 -10.41
N PRO A 313 -29.07 -16.77 -10.70
CA PRO A 313 -29.64 -16.03 -11.82
C PRO A 313 -29.04 -16.42 -13.18
N PHE A 314 -27.76 -16.83 -13.22
CA PHE A 314 -27.02 -16.95 -14.49
C PHE A 314 -26.63 -18.38 -14.87
N THR A 315 -26.56 -19.33 -13.93
CA THR A 315 -25.99 -20.68 -14.19
C THR A 315 -26.81 -21.53 -15.17
N HIS A 316 -28.02 -21.09 -15.53
CA HIS A 316 -28.86 -21.71 -16.55
C HIS A 316 -28.65 -21.16 -17.96
N LEU A 317 -27.91 -20.05 -18.09
CA LEU A 317 -27.58 -19.46 -19.38
C LEU A 317 -26.74 -20.41 -20.24
N PRO A 318 -26.86 -20.34 -21.58
CA PRO A 318 -26.09 -21.19 -22.46
C PRO A 318 -24.61 -20.87 -22.38
N ARG A 319 -23.76 -21.90 -22.50
CA ARG A 319 -22.29 -21.76 -22.48
C ARG A 319 -21.69 -21.43 -23.84
N ARG A 320 -22.56 -21.32 -24.85
CA ARG A 320 -22.24 -21.02 -26.23
C ARG A 320 -23.24 -20.00 -26.74
N VAL A 321 -22.76 -18.98 -27.43
CA VAL A 321 -23.58 -17.86 -27.91
C VAL A 321 -23.24 -17.61 -29.37
N PRO A 322 -24.21 -17.76 -30.29
CA PRO A 322 -24.03 -17.41 -31.69
C PRO A 322 -23.66 -15.93 -31.84
N GLN A 323 -22.67 -15.64 -32.67
CA GLN A 323 -22.21 -14.29 -33.00
C GLN A 323 -22.76 -13.87 -34.37
N TRP A 324 -22.86 -12.55 -34.59
CA TRP A 324 -23.41 -11.98 -35.81
C TRP A 324 -22.64 -12.35 -37.08
N ASP A 325 -21.33 -12.64 -36.96
CA ASP A 325 -20.43 -13.02 -38.03
C ASP A 325 -20.53 -14.50 -38.43
N GLY A 326 -21.43 -15.25 -37.80
CA GLY A 326 -21.64 -16.68 -38.03
C GLY A 326 -20.73 -17.59 -37.21
N THR A 327 -19.87 -17.04 -36.35
CA THR A 327 -19.09 -17.80 -35.37
C THR A 327 -19.91 -18.10 -34.10
N GLU A 328 -19.40 -18.97 -33.23
CA GLU A 328 -19.95 -19.18 -31.89
C GLU A 328 -18.90 -18.81 -30.83
N ARG A 329 -19.28 -17.96 -29.87
CA ARG A 329 -18.50 -17.75 -28.65
C ARG A 329 -18.74 -18.94 -27.74
N GLU A 330 -17.72 -19.74 -27.48
CA GLU A 330 -17.79 -20.93 -26.63
C GLU A 330 -17.00 -20.77 -25.32
N GLY A 331 -17.16 -21.70 -24.39
CA GLY A 331 -16.35 -21.73 -23.17
C GLY A 331 -16.74 -20.70 -22.12
N ILE A 332 -17.98 -20.18 -22.19
CA ILE A 332 -18.49 -19.21 -21.23
C ILE A 332 -18.76 -19.90 -19.88
N VAL A 333 -18.19 -19.32 -18.82
CA VAL A 333 -18.41 -19.71 -17.43
C VAL A 333 -19.30 -18.64 -16.78
N PRO A 334 -20.58 -18.95 -16.51
CA PRO A 334 -21.51 -17.97 -15.94
C PRO A 334 -21.17 -17.62 -14.48
N PRO A 335 -21.49 -16.39 -14.04
CA PRO A 335 -21.37 -15.99 -12.65
C PRO A 335 -22.17 -16.91 -11.73
N VAL A 336 -21.54 -17.34 -10.64
CA VAL A 336 -22.18 -18.07 -9.55
C VAL A 336 -22.44 -17.08 -8.42
N TYR A 337 -23.66 -17.04 -7.92
CA TYR A 337 -23.99 -16.25 -6.73
C TYR A 337 -23.51 -17.01 -5.48
N ILE A 338 -22.40 -16.54 -4.89
CA ILE A 338 -21.64 -17.23 -3.83
C ILE A 338 -22.15 -16.82 -2.44
N PHE A 339 -22.25 -15.52 -2.17
CA PHE A 339 -22.69 -14.99 -0.87
C PHE A 339 -23.87 -14.05 -1.03
N PHE A 340 -24.93 -14.34 -0.27
CA PHE A 340 -26.30 -13.93 -0.57
C PHE A 340 -26.71 -12.73 0.26
N SER A 341 -27.39 -11.76 -0.34
CA SER A 341 -28.05 -10.69 0.41
C SER A 341 -29.26 -11.20 1.18
N GLU A 342 -29.65 -10.45 2.20
CA GLU A 342 -30.90 -10.67 2.91
C GLU A 342 -32.13 -10.61 2.00
N ALA A 343 -33.16 -11.38 2.36
CA ALA A 343 -34.38 -11.45 1.58
C ALA A 343 -35.06 -10.07 1.49
N GLY A 344 -35.38 -9.65 0.26
CA GLY A 344 -36.03 -8.36 -0.01
C GLY A 344 -35.06 -7.21 -0.27
N ALA A 345 -33.75 -7.43 -0.30
CA ALA A 345 -32.78 -6.43 -0.73
C ALA A 345 -33.13 -5.90 -2.15
N PRO A 346 -33.05 -4.58 -2.39
CA PRO A 346 -33.32 -4.00 -3.70
C PRO A 346 -32.43 -4.63 -4.77
N GLN A 347 -33.01 -4.96 -5.93
CA GLN A 347 -32.30 -5.62 -7.01
C GLN A 347 -31.44 -4.62 -7.81
N VAL A 348 -30.25 -5.05 -8.21
CA VAL A 348 -29.30 -4.31 -9.04
C VAL A 348 -29.64 -4.50 -10.51
N ASP A 349 -29.63 -3.42 -11.29
CA ASP A 349 -29.84 -3.47 -12.74
C ASP A 349 -28.55 -3.89 -13.45
N VAL A 350 -28.62 -4.98 -14.22
CA VAL A 350 -27.49 -5.53 -14.96
C VAL A 350 -27.77 -5.58 -16.48
N SER A 351 -28.80 -4.86 -16.93
CA SER A 351 -29.26 -4.89 -18.31
C SER A 351 -28.40 -4.07 -19.28
N GLY A 352 -27.53 -3.19 -18.79
CA GLY A 352 -26.65 -2.35 -19.61
C GLY A 352 -25.62 -3.16 -20.41
N TRP A 353 -25.27 -2.70 -21.61
CA TRP A 353 -24.29 -3.39 -22.48
C TRP A 353 -22.85 -3.35 -21.91
N ARG A 354 -22.54 -2.36 -21.07
CA ARG A 354 -21.27 -2.27 -20.31
C ARG A 354 -21.26 -3.14 -19.04
N SER A 355 -22.32 -3.90 -18.78
CA SER A 355 -22.39 -4.79 -17.62
C SER A 355 -21.41 -5.96 -17.77
N SER A 356 -20.56 -6.14 -16.76
CA SER A 356 -19.64 -7.29 -16.61
C SER A 356 -20.36 -8.65 -16.71
N PHE A 357 -21.66 -8.69 -16.39
CA PHE A 357 -22.46 -9.91 -16.44
C PHE A 357 -23.10 -10.19 -17.82
N ARG A 358 -23.42 -9.15 -18.60
CA ARG A 358 -24.21 -9.29 -19.85
C ARG A 358 -23.34 -9.43 -21.08
N TYR A 359 -22.19 -8.75 -21.11
CA TYR A 359 -21.33 -8.58 -22.29
C TYR A 359 -21.10 -9.89 -23.09
N TYR A 360 -20.93 -11.01 -22.40
CA TYR A 360 -20.61 -12.29 -23.04
C TYR A 360 -21.79 -13.01 -23.70
N TRP A 361 -23.03 -12.64 -23.37
CA TRP A 361 -24.25 -13.20 -23.98
C TRP A 361 -24.81 -12.41 -25.14
N ASP A 362 -24.06 -11.41 -25.58
CA ASP A 362 -24.38 -10.58 -26.72
C ASP A 362 -23.92 -11.23 -28.05
N ASP A 363 -24.58 -10.87 -29.16
CA ASP A 363 -24.26 -11.27 -30.53
C ASP A 363 -23.11 -10.47 -31.16
N GLY A 364 -22.56 -9.50 -30.42
CA GLY A 364 -21.48 -8.61 -30.85
C GLY A 364 -21.98 -7.23 -31.30
N HIS A 365 -23.29 -6.99 -31.33
CA HIS A 365 -23.91 -5.71 -31.70
C HIS A 365 -24.71 -5.04 -30.57
N GLY A 366 -24.61 -5.53 -29.34
CA GLY A 366 -25.39 -5.03 -28.21
C GLY A 366 -26.73 -5.76 -28.01
N THR A 367 -26.95 -6.89 -28.71
CA THR A 367 -28.20 -7.66 -28.64
C THR A 367 -27.96 -9.09 -28.13
N VAL A 368 -28.80 -9.55 -27.20
CA VAL A 368 -28.80 -10.96 -26.80
C VAL A 368 -29.58 -11.78 -27.83
N PRO A 369 -29.02 -12.89 -28.39
CA PRO A 369 -29.69 -13.70 -29.40
C PRO A 369 -31.09 -14.21 -28.98
N ASP A 370 -31.97 -14.38 -29.97
CA ASP A 370 -33.31 -14.92 -29.78
C ASP A 370 -33.26 -16.30 -29.08
N GLY A 371 -34.07 -16.45 -28.02
CA GLY A 371 -34.14 -17.67 -27.21
C GLY A 371 -33.25 -17.67 -25.96
N ILE A 372 -32.37 -16.68 -25.79
CA ILE A 372 -31.60 -16.48 -24.56
C ILE A 372 -32.30 -15.43 -23.70
N THR A 373 -32.79 -15.83 -22.52
CA THR A 373 -33.40 -14.88 -21.56
C THR A 373 -32.37 -14.49 -20.51
N PHE A 374 -31.74 -13.33 -20.71
CA PHE A 374 -30.78 -12.78 -19.75
C PHE A 374 -31.49 -12.04 -18.60
N PRO A 375 -31.13 -12.27 -17.32
CA PRO A 375 -31.70 -11.52 -16.20
C PRO A 375 -31.38 -10.03 -16.31
N SER A 376 -32.40 -9.16 -16.31
CA SER A 376 -32.16 -7.70 -16.30
C SER A 376 -31.83 -7.16 -14.91
N ARG A 377 -32.18 -7.90 -13.86
CA ARG A 377 -31.97 -7.53 -12.47
C ARG A 377 -31.53 -8.73 -11.64
N VAL A 378 -30.65 -8.49 -10.68
CA VAL A 378 -30.12 -9.51 -9.77
C VAL A 378 -30.04 -9.02 -8.34
N PRO A 379 -30.10 -9.93 -7.34
CA PRO A 379 -29.91 -9.56 -5.95
C PRO A 379 -28.46 -9.10 -5.70
N PRO A 380 -28.24 -8.13 -4.80
CA PRO A 380 -26.89 -7.69 -4.46
C PRO A 380 -26.14 -8.78 -3.68
N GLY A 381 -24.82 -8.78 -3.73
CA GLY A 381 -23.97 -9.74 -3.03
C GLY A 381 -22.82 -10.23 -3.89
N VAL A 382 -22.11 -11.28 -3.46
CA VAL A 382 -20.87 -11.70 -4.11
C VAL A 382 -21.14 -12.72 -5.20
N TYR A 383 -20.73 -12.40 -6.42
CA TYR A 383 -20.75 -13.28 -7.58
C TYR A 383 -19.32 -13.65 -7.97
N SER A 384 -19.11 -14.87 -8.49
CA SER A 384 -17.89 -15.16 -9.24
C SER A 384 -17.85 -14.33 -10.52
N GLU A 385 -16.65 -14.04 -11.01
CA GLU A 385 -16.48 -13.37 -12.29
C GLU A 385 -17.03 -14.22 -13.46
N CYS A 386 -17.56 -13.54 -14.49
CA CYS A 386 -17.89 -14.18 -15.76
C CYS A 386 -16.65 -14.23 -16.64
N VAL A 387 -16.36 -15.38 -17.25
CA VAL A 387 -15.23 -15.49 -18.19
C VAL A 387 -15.59 -16.29 -19.42
N VAL A 388 -14.83 -16.06 -20.49
CA VAL A 388 -14.81 -16.88 -21.70
C VAL A 388 -13.43 -17.50 -21.77
N ARG A 389 -13.29 -18.81 -21.50
CA ARG A 389 -11.97 -19.44 -21.29
C ARG A 389 -11.00 -19.28 -22.46
N SER A 390 -11.51 -19.10 -23.68
CA SER A 390 -10.70 -18.88 -24.88
C SER A 390 -10.17 -17.45 -25.03
N GLU A 391 -10.62 -16.51 -24.20
CA GLU A 391 -10.08 -15.14 -24.16
C GLU A 391 -8.81 -15.09 -23.31
N PRO A 392 -7.87 -14.18 -23.64
CA PRO A 392 -6.66 -14.01 -22.85
C PRO A 392 -7.00 -13.50 -21.44
N GLU A 393 -6.10 -13.77 -20.49
CA GLU A 393 -6.11 -13.16 -19.16
C GLU A 393 -7.33 -13.42 -18.24
N VAL A 394 -8.15 -14.41 -18.57
CA VAL A 394 -9.34 -14.80 -17.79
C VAL A 394 -9.07 -15.01 -16.31
N THR A 395 -10.05 -14.67 -15.46
CA THR A 395 -9.95 -14.75 -14.00
C THR A 395 -11.19 -15.37 -13.36
N GLU A 396 -11.33 -16.70 -13.42
CA GLU A 396 -12.43 -17.36 -12.71
C GLU A 396 -12.33 -17.21 -11.19
N GLU A 397 -11.12 -16.95 -10.67
CA GLU A 397 -10.88 -16.72 -9.25
C GLU A 397 -11.39 -15.36 -8.74
N ALA A 398 -11.79 -14.47 -9.64
CA ALA A 398 -12.21 -13.12 -9.31
C ALA A 398 -13.69 -13.05 -8.88
N PHE A 399 -14.08 -11.90 -8.35
CA PHE A 399 -15.44 -11.67 -7.88
C PHE A 399 -15.98 -10.31 -8.30
N ARG A 400 -17.32 -10.21 -8.31
CA ARG A 400 -18.07 -8.96 -8.41
C ARG A 400 -19.00 -8.81 -7.20
N LEU A 401 -19.14 -7.59 -6.70
CA LEU A 401 -20.05 -7.25 -5.61
C LEU A 401 -21.04 -6.17 -6.06
N PRO A 402 -22.03 -6.49 -6.92
CA PRO A 402 -23.06 -5.53 -7.29
C PRO A 402 -23.85 -5.07 -6.07
N LEU A 403 -23.88 -3.75 -5.86
CA LEU A 403 -24.63 -3.08 -4.80
C LEU A 403 -25.85 -2.32 -5.38
N PRO A 404 -26.92 -2.13 -4.60
CA PRO A 404 -28.14 -1.47 -5.08
C PRO A 404 -28.09 0.06 -5.06
N PHE A 405 -26.89 0.64 -4.93
CA PHE A 405 -26.66 2.07 -4.82
C PHE A 405 -25.29 2.46 -5.38
N ASN A 406 -25.16 3.72 -5.76
CA ASN A 406 -23.90 4.28 -6.26
C ASN A 406 -22.97 4.67 -5.10
N LEU A 407 -21.67 4.60 -5.35
CA LEU A 407 -20.61 4.82 -4.37
C LEU A 407 -19.75 6.04 -4.74
N TYR A 408 -20.37 7.22 -4.86
CA TYR A 408 -19.63 8.45 -5.18
C TYR A 408 -18.57 8.76 -4.11
N GLY A 409 -17.33 9.02 -4.55
CA GLY A 409 -16.19 9.25 -3.66
C GLY A 409 -15.49 7.98 -3.16
N ALA A 410 -16.00 6.78 -3.47
CA ALA A 410 -15.27 5.54 -3.23
C ALA A 410 -14.09 5.41 -4.19
N ARG A 411 -13.09 4.63 -3.78
CA ARG A 411 -11.82 4.49 -4.50
C ARG A 411 -11.47 3.04 -4.75
N PHE A 412 -10.84 2.79 -5.89
CA PHE A 412 -10.22 1.52 -6.20
C PHE A 412 -9.07 1.24 -5.24
N SER A 413 -8.59 0.00 -5.25
CA SER A 413 -7.39 -0.40 -4.49
C SER A 413 -6.14 0.38 -4.92
N SER A 414 -6.07 0.83 -6.17
CA SER A 414 -5.05 1.73 -6.71
C SER A 414 -5.11 3.13 -6.07
N GLY A 415 -6.16 3.45 -5.32
CA GLY A 415 -6.42 4.75 -4.73
C GLY A 415 -7.14 5.72 -5.66
N ASP A 416 -7.36 5.37 -6.93
CA ASP A 416 -8.08 6.20 -7.88
C ASP A 416 -9.57 6.24 -7.54
N GLU A 417 -10.20 7.39 -7.74
CA GLU A 417 -11.64 7.52 -7.54
C GLU A 417 -12.39 6.73 -8.61
N MET A 418 -13.46 6.05 -8.20
CA MET A 418 -14.37 5.36 -9.11
C MET A 418 -15.14 6.41 -9.92
N LYS A 419 -14.65 6.69 -11.14
CA LYS A 419 -15.22 7.72 -12.03
C LYS A 419 -16.53 7.27 -12.66
N ASP A 420 -16.68 5.96 -12.87
CA ASP A 420 -17.88 5.36 -13.44
C ASP A 420 -18.80 4.81 -12.33
N MET A 421 -20.10 5.01 -12.50
CA MET A 421 -21.17 4.77 -11.52
C MET A 421 -21.45 3.27 -11.26
N ALA A 422 -20.49 2.38 -11.53
CA ALA A 422 -20.70 0.94 -11.52
C ALA A 422 -20.66 0.39 -10.08
N ALA A 423 -21.84 0.04 -9.56
CA ALA A 423 -22.02 -0.42 -8.20
C ALA A 423 -21.40 -1.81 -7.90
N ASP A 424 -20.71 -2.43 -8.86
CA ASP A 424 -20.00 -3.71 -8.75
C ASP A 424 -18.47 -3.58 -8.70
N GLU A 425 -17.95 -2.35 -8.65
CA GLU A 425 -16.51 -2.05 -8.66
C GLU A 425 -15.87 -1.91 -7.28
N LEU A 426 -16.66 -1.99 -6.20
CA LEU A 426 -16.12 -1.94 -4.84
C LEU A 426 -15.12 -3.10 -4.60
N PHE A 427 -14.02 -2.80 -3.91
CA PHE A 427 -12.88 -3.71 -3.66
C PHE A 427 -12.07 -4.13 -4.90
N GLN A 428 -12.37 -3.58 -6.08
CA GLN A 428 -11.59 -3.88 -7.30
C GLN A 428 -10.25 -3.14 -7.32
N HIS A 429 -9.36 -3.57 -8.21
CA HIS A 429 -7.98 -3.06 -8.27
C HIS A 429 -7.87 -1.60 -8.73
N GLY A 430 -8.65 -1.19 -9.73
CA GLY A 430 -8.25 -0.06 -10.58
C GLY A 430 -7.08 -0.48 -11.48
N PHE A 431 -6.23 0.46 -11.90
CA PHE A 431 -5.06 0.16 -12.73
C PHE A 431 -4.06 -0.74 -12.00
N LYS A 432 -3.47 -1.72 -12.72
CA LYS A 432 -2.57 -2.74 -12.14
C LYS A 432 -1.15 -2.64 -12.74
N PRO A 433 -0.09 -2.49 -11.91
CA PRO A 433 1.26 -2.19 -12.41
C PRO A 433 2.14 -3.42 -12.74
N PHE A 434 1.60 -4.64 -12.60
CA PHE A 434 2.35 -5.91 -12.84
C PHE A 434 1.82 -6.71 -14.02
N GLY A 435 1.22 -6.01 -14.98
CA GLY A 435 0.76 -6.59 -16.23
C GLY A 435 -0.66 -7.11 -16.23
N GLY A 436 -1.16 -7.16 -17.46
CA GLY A 436 -2.49 -7.55 -17.85
C GLY A 436 -3.44 -6.41 -18.11
N ASN A 437 -4.64 -6.74 -18.60
CA ASN A 437 -5.72 -5.75 -18.81
C ASN A 437 -5.92 -4.87 -17.56
N PRO A 438 -5.91 -3.53 -17.69
CA PRO A 438 -6.03 -2.61 -16.55
C PRO A 438 -7.36 -2.77 -15.79
N ASN A 439 -8.37 -3.37 -16.40
CA ASN A 439 -9.68 -3.63 -15.78
C ASN A 439 -9.81 -5.05 -15.19
N ARG A 440 -8.71 -5.77 -15.01
CA ARG A 440 -8.73 -7.14 -14.47
C ARG A 440 -9.32 -7.17 -13.05
N PRO A 441 -10.36 -7.97 -12.80
CA PRO A 441 -11.03 -8.01 -11.51
C PRO A 441 -10.19 -8.69 -10.41
N GLN A 442 -10.47 -8.29 -9.17
CA GLN A 442 -9.78 -8.70 -7.95
C GLN A 442 -10.16 -10.13 -7.55
N ARG A 443 -9.20 -10.84 -6.95
CA ARG A 443 -9.37 -12.24 -6.52
C ARG A 443 -10.26 -12.36 -5.28
N LEU A 444 -11.16 -13.36 -5.25
CA LEU A 444 -12.04 -13.63 -4.11
C LEU A 444 -11.25 -13.88 -2.81
N GLU A 445 -10.12 -14.57 -2.90
CA GLU A 445 -9.16 -14.76 -1.79
C GLU A 445 -8.87 -13.44 -1.06
N ARG A 446 -8.59 -12.37 -1.82
CA ARG A 446 -8.21 -11.08 -1.25
C ARG A 446 -9.37 -10.38 -0.56
N LEU A 447 -10.59 -10.53 -1.09
CA LEU A 447 -11.80 -10.02 -0.44
C LEU A 447 -12.02 -10.69 0.91
N LEU A 448 -11.89 -12.02 0.96
CA LEU A 448 -12.12 -12.79 2.18
C LEU A 448 -11.10 -12.47 3.26
N ASP A 449 -9.82 -12.35 2.90
CA ASP A 449 -8.78 -11.89 3.82
C ASP A 449 -9.03 -10.47 4.34
N HIS A 450 -9.46 -9.57 3.44
CA HIS A 450 -9.77 -8.20 3.81
C HIS A 450 -10.98 -8.13 4.76
N TRP A 451 -12.01 -8.93 4.52
CA TRP A 451 -13.16 -9.02 5.42
C TRP A 451 -12.80 -9.62 6.77
N ALA A 452 -11.88 -10.60 6.81
CA ALA A 452 -11.36 -11.14 8.06
C ALA A 452 -10.68 -10.01 8.85
N ASN A 453 -9.86 -9.19 8.19
CA ASN A 453 -9.21 -8.03 8.79
C ASN A 453 -10.21 -7.00 9.36
N LEU A 454 -11.29 -6.68 8.64
CA LEU A 454 -12.32 -5.75 9.12
C LEU A 454 -13.03 -6.27 10.39
N VAL A 455 -13.22 -7.60 10.50
CA VAL A 455 -13.75 -8.24 11.70
C VAL A 455 -12.73 -8.22 12.85
N GLU A 456 -11.46 -8.54 12.56
CA GLU A 456 -10.36 -8.58 13.53
C GLU A 456 -10.05 -7.22 14.13
N ARG A 457 -10.09 -6.15 13.33
CA ARG A 457 -9.95 -4.75 13.76
C ARG A 457 -11.20 -4.23 14.48
N GLY A 458 -12.34 -4.91 14.31
CA GLY A 458 -13.62 -4.51 14.91
C GLY A 458 -14.31 -3.37 14.19
N VAL A 459 -13.92 -3.07 12.94
CA VAL A 459 -14.66 -2.19 12.04
C VAL A 459 -16.06 -2.78 11.82
N TRP A 460 -16.13 -4.09 11.60
CA TRP A 460 -17.39 -4.81 11.55
C TRP A 460 -17.75 -5.43 12.90
N SER A 461 -18.93 -5.08 13.40
CA SER A 461 -19.48 -5.64 14.63
C SER A 461 -19.98 -7.07 14.40
N VAL A 462 -19.76 -7.96 15.38
CA VAL A 462 -20.15 -9.38 15.29
C VAL A 462 -21.12 -9.74 16.41
N GLY A 463 -22.28 -10.26 16.01
CA GLY A 463 -23.35 -10.72 16.89
C GLY A 463 -23.47 -12.25 16.95
N PRO A 464 -24.55 -12.77 17.55
CA PRO A 464 -24.73 -14.21 17.77
C PRO A 464 -24.78 -15.08 16.51
N HIS A 465 -25.07 -14.49 15.35
CA HIS A 465 -25.20 -15.18 14.07
C HIS A 465 -24.09 -14.81 13.07
N GLY A 466 -23.13 -13.96 13.45
CA GLY A 466 -22.04 -13.51 12.60
C GLY A 466 -22.00 -11.99 12.47
N VAL A 467 -21.46 -11.49 11.37
CA VAL A 467 -21.30 -10.04 11.13
C VAL A 467 -22.67 -9.34 11.11
N GLN A 468 -22.76 -8.20 11.79
CA GLN A 468 -23.99 -7.41 11.91
C GLN A 468 -24.08 -6.34 10.81
N GLY A 469 -25.29 -5.81 10.64
CA GLY A 469 -25.60 -4.78 9.66
C GLY A 469 -26.26 -5.33 8.40
N SER A 470 -26.71 -4.42 7.54
CA SER A 470 -27.28 -4.71 6.24
C SER A 470 -26.31 -4.34 5.12
N ILE A 471 -26.70 -4.60 3.87
CA ILE A 471 -25.92 -4.23 2.68
C ILE A 471 -25.60 -2.72 2.62
N GLU A 472 -26.37 -1.90 3.33
CA GLU A 472 -26.20 -0.44 3.40
C GLU A 472 -24.87 -0.02 4.05
N VAL A 473 -24.24 -0.88 4.86
CA VAL A 473 -22.92 -0.60 5.46
C VAL A 473 -21.82 -0.40 4.41
N PHE A 474 -21.98 -0.95 3.19
CA PHE A 474 -21.03 -0.70 2.11
C PHE A 474 -21.04 0.76 1.61
N LYS A 475 -22.04 1.58 1.97
CA LYS A 475 -22.01 3.03 1.71
C LYS A 475 -20.89 3.75 2.43
N ASP A 476 -20.39 3.19 3.54
CA ASP A 476 -19.28 3.77 4.28
C ASP A 476 -18.02 3.87 3.42
N ALA A 477 -17.90 3.10 2.33
CA ALA A 477 -16.82 3.25 1.35
C ALA A 477 -16.72 4.64 0.73
N THR A 478 -17.80 5.44 0.75
CA THR A 478 -17.80 6.83 0.23
C THR A 478 -17.10 7.82 1.16
N VAL A 479 -16.96 7.49 2.45
CA VAL A 479 -16.37 8.36 3.48
C VAL A 479 -15.12 7.75 4.12
N ASN A 480 -15.09 6.44 4.25
CA ASN A 480 -14.03 5.62 4.85
C ASN A 480 -13.41 4.68 3.81
N TRP A 481 -13.17 5.19 2.59
CA TRP A 481 -12.75 4.39 1.44
C TRP A 481 -11.53 3.49 1.72
N ALA A 482 -10.64 3.88 2.63
CA ALA A 482 -9.45 3.13 3.00
C ALA A 482 -9.78 1.73 3.57
N ASP A 483 -10.86 1.60 4.34
CA ASP A 483 -11.35 0.30 4.85
C ASP A 483 -12.01 -0.55 3.75
N TYR A 484 -12.24 0.01 2.57
CA TYR A 484 -12.86 -0.66 1.43
C TYR A 484 -11.92 -0.78 0.22
N ALA A 485 -10.64 -0.45 0.40
CA ALA A 485 -9.56 -0.65 -0.56
C ALA A 485 -8.68 -1.83 -0.12
N ILE A 486 -8.46 -2.80 -1.01
CA ILE A 486 -7.65 -3.98 -0.72
C ILE A 486 -6.19 -3.65 -1.07
N PRO A 487 -5.23 -3.69 -0.12
CA PRO A 487 -3.83 -3.41 -0.41
C PRO A 487 -3.28 -4.29 -1.54
N SER A 488 -2.48 -3.70 -2.45
CA SER A 488 -1.83 -4.46 -3.52
C SER A 488 -0.75 -5.38 -2.97
N SER A 489 -0.70 -6.62 -3.45
CA SER A 489 0.16 -7.67 -2.88
C SER A 489 1.65 -7.55 -3.20
N CYS A 490 2.03 -6.59 -4.03
CA CYS A 490 3.43 -6.31 -4.40
C CYS A 490 3.85 -4.89 -4.02
N ASN A 491 3.06 -4.22 -3.19
CA ASN A 491 3.53 -3.00 -2.56
C ASN A 491 4.47 -3.42 -1.42
N CYS A 492 5.74 -3.57 -1.77
CA CYS A 492 6.84 -3.54 -0.81
C CYS A 492 6.91 -2.18 -0.10
N ASP A 493 6.20 -1.19 -0.63
CA ASP A 493 5.95 0.15 -0.05
C ASP A 493 4.53 0.34 0.52
N ALA A 494 3.73 -0.73 0.68
CA ALA A 494 2.63 -0.69 1.65
C ALA A 494 3.06 -1.45 2.91
N LYS A 495 3.66 -0.70 3.84
CA LYS A 495 3.06 -0.77 5.17
C LYS A 495 1.55 -0.56 4.97
N PRO A 496 0.67 -1.40 5.54
CA PRO A 496 -0.74 -1.09 5.62
C PRO A 496 -0.86 0.38 6.03
N LEU A 497 -1.55 1.16 5.20
CA LEU A 497 -1.81 2.57 5.44
C LEU A 497 -2.90 2.66 6.53
N ALA A 498 -2.56 2.20 7.73
CA ALA A 498 -3.23 2.37 9.01
C ALA A 498 -2.37 1.66 10.06
N ASP A 499 -1.99 2.40 11.09
CA ASP A 499 -1.34 1.93 12.30
C ASP A 499 0.08 1.34 12.14
N SER A 500 1.10 2.14 12.45
CA SER A 500 2.22 1.64 13.26
C SER A 500 1.67 1.23 14.64
N GLY A 501 0.92 0.13 14.66
CA GLY A 501 0.02 -0.23 15.74
C GLY A 501 0.64 -1.25 16.67
N SER A 502 0.75 -0.91 17.93
CA SER A 502 0.87 -1.83 19.07
C SER A 502 -0.41 -2.66 19.32
N THR A 503 -1.09 -3.04 18.24
CA THR A 503 -2.24 -3.93 18.21
C THR A 503 -1.75 -5.37 17.99
N SER A 504 -2.62 -6.36 18.20
CA SER A 504 -2.28 -7.78 17.95
C SER A 504 -1.93 -8.07 16.49
N GLU A 505 -2.27 -7.15 15.59
CA GLU A 505 -2.03 -7.18 14.14
C GLU A 505 -0.53 -7.16 13.78
N PHE A 506 0.32 -6.50 14.60
CA PHE A 506 1.78 -6.41 14.38
C PHE A 506 2.62 -7.32 15.29
N CYS A 507 2.05 -7.82 16.39
CA CYS A 507 2.82 -8.53 17.41
C CYS A 507 2.89 -10.04 17.19
N GLY A 508 2.26 -10.64 16.17
CA GLY A 508 2.36 -12.08 15.90
C GLY A 508 2.19 -12.95 17.17
N ASN A 509 3.28 -13.57 17.63
CA ASN A 509 3.34 -14.44 18.81
C ASN A 509 3.33 -13.72 20.19
N GLY A 510 3.12 -12.40 20.22
CA GLY A 510 3.07 -11.58 21.45
C GLY A 510 3.96 -10.34 21.36
N CYS A 511 3.84 -9.42 22.32
CA CYS A 511 4.59 -8.16 22.32
C CYS A 511 6.10 -8.42 22.28
N GLN A 512 6.81 -7.68 21.43
CA GLN A 512 8.27 -7.73 21.41
C GLN A 512 8.82 -7.25 22.75
N GLU A 513 9.63 -8.11 23.39
CA GLU A 513 10.24 -7.81 24.68
C GLU A 513 11.13 -6.55 24.53
N GLY A 514 10.78 -5.47 25.24
CA GLY A 514 11.50 -4.19 25.20
C GLY A 514 10.86 -3.06 24.37
N PHE A 515 9.76 -3.29 23.64
CA PHE A 515 9.15 -2.31 22.71
C PHE A 515 7.68 -1.92 23.03
N GLY A 516 7.37 -1.68 24.32
CA GLY A 516 6.04 -1.24 24.76
C GLY A 516 5.02 -2.39 24.90
N SER A 517 3.78 -2.06 25.30
CA SER A 517 2.70 -3.04 25.55
C SER A 517 1.75 -3.18 24.37
N CYS A 518 1.28 -4.41 24.11
CA CYS A 518 0.15 -4.65 23.18
C CYS A 518 -1.18 -4.33 23.87
N GLY A 519 -2.11 -3.69 23.15
CA GLY A 519 -3.43 -3.29 23.67
C GLY A 519 -3.63 -1.77 23.65
N PRO A 520 -4.68 -1.23 24.30
CA PRO A 520 -4.86 0.22 24.43
C PRO A 520 -3.62 0.88 25.03
N ALA A 521 -3.27 2.09 24.57
CA ALA A 521 -2.13 2.80 25.13
C ALA A 521 -2.33 2.96 26.65
N PRO A 522 -1.28 2.88 27.47
CA PRO A 522 -1.40 3.19 28.89
C PRO A 522 -1.66 4.70 29.04
N SER A 523 -2.92 5.10 28.86
CA SER A 523 -3.33 6.49 28.95
C SER A 523 -3.17 6.97 30.40
N PRO A 524 -2.41 8.05 30.63
CA PRO A 524 -2.21 8.60 31.97
C PRO A 524 -3.57 9.01 32.56
N SER A 525 -3.85 8.56 33.78
CA SER A 525 -5.00 9.06 34.53
C SER A 525 -4.56 10.16 35.50
N CYS A 526 -5.38 11.21 35.63
CA CYS A 526 -5.14 12.22 36.64
C CYS A 526 -5.46 11.63 38.02
N PRO A 527 -4.59 11.82 39.04
CA PRO A 527 -4.91 11.38 40.40
C PRO A 527 -6.16 12.12 40.89
N SER A 528 -7.09 11.37 41.50
CA SER A 528 -8.35 11.87 42.06
C SER A 528 -8.17 12.91 43.18
N SER A 529 -6.94 13.06 43.69
CA SER A 529 -6.52 14.07 44.65
C SER A 529 -5.88 15.31 43.98
N GLY A 530 -6.63 16.00 43.11
CA GLY A 530 -6.51 17.44 42.79
C GLY A 530 -5.14 18.14 42.71
N GLY A 531 -4.06 17.46 42.34
CA GLY A 531 -2.72 18.05 42.19
C GLY A 531 -2.30 18.02 40.73
N GLY A 532 -2.83 18.94 39.93
CA GLY A 532 -2.64 18.95 38.48
C GLY A 532 -1.37 19.68 38.02
N ALA A 533 -0.54 19.01 37.21
CA ALA A 533 0.63 19.58 36.52
C ALA A 533 0.33 20.85 35.68
N VAL A 534 -0.95 21.15 35.41
CA VAL A 534 -1.44 22.41 34.82
C VAL A 534 -0.98 23.64 35.63
N GLY A 535 -0.70 23.46 36.93
CA GLY A 535 -0.14 24.48 37.81
C GLY A 535 1.35 24.78 37.60
N ASP A 536 2.13 23.85 37.04
CA ASP A 536 3.60 23.85 37.18
C ASP A 536 4.33 24.45 35.97
N ARG A 537 3.81 24.27 34.75
CA ARG A 537 4.41 24.83 33.52
C ARG A 537 3.37 25.50 32.63
N ARG A 538 3.56 26.80 32.40
CA ARG A 538 2.85 27.65 31.43
C ARG A 538 3.89 28.37 30.59
N ILE A 539 3.88 28.10 29.29
CA ILE A 539 4.93 28.50 28.34
C ILE A 539 4.30 29.44 27.31
N GLY A 540 4.92 30.58 27.05
CA GLY A 540 4.52 31.48 25.98
C GLY A 540 5.61 31.64 24.94
N TYR A 541 5.29 31.42 23.66
CA TYR A 541 6.18 31.75 22.55
C TYR A 541 6.03 33.23 22.16
N TYR A 542 7.14 33.96 22.09
CA TYR A 542 7.20 35.37 21.73
C TYR A 542 7.77 35.53 20.33
N ALA A 543 6.89 35.80 19.36
CA ALA A 543 7.26 36.17 18.01
C ALA A 543 8.02 37.51 17.97
N SER A 544 9.30 37.50 17.63
CA SER A 544 10.15 38.70 17.56
C SER A 544 9.63 39.74 16.56
N TRP A 545 8.94 39.29 15.51
CA TRP A 545 8.32 40.14 14.50
C TRP A 545 7.01 40.80 14.96
N SER A 546 6.51 40.48 16.16
CA SER A 546 5.37 41.19 16.75
C SER A 546 5.65 42.69 16.97
N THR A 547 6.92 43.10 17.06
CA THR A 547 7.32 44.52 17.12
C THR A 547 7.22 45.26 15.79
N MET A 548 7.10 44.53 14.69
CA MET A 548 7.04 45.08 13.34
C MET A 548 5.61 45.35 12.85
N LYS A 549 4.58 44.98 13.64
CA LYS A 549 3.19 45.22 13.28
C LYS A 549 2.91 46.73 13.23
N SER A 550 2.08 47.14 12.27
CA SER A 550 1.69 48.55 12.09
C SER A 550 0.78 49.07 13.22
N CYS A 551 0.01 48.18 13.85
CA CYS A 551 -0.76 48.43 15.07
C CYS A 551 -0.54 47.27 16.07
N ASP A 552 -0.78 47.53 17.36
CA ASP A 552 -0.61 46.55 18.43
C ASP A 552 0.77 45.85 18.44
N ALA A 553 1.81 46.63 18.16
CA ALA A 553 3.20 46.16 18.24
C ALA A 553 3.54 45.83 19.70
N VAL A 554 4.04 44.61 19.95
CA VAL A 554 4.32 44.12 21.31
C VAL A 554 5.82 43.96 21.52
N PRO A 555 6.55 44.98 22.01
CA PRO A 555 7.93 44.80 22.43
C PRO A 555 8.03 44.00 23.74
N PRO A 556 9.20 43.42 24.09
CA PRO A 556 9.31 42.55 25.26
C PRO A 556 8.80 43.20 26.56
N LYS A 557 9.06 44.51 26.74
CA LYS A 557 8.62 45.28 27.91
C LYS A 557 7.10 45.28 28.14
N ASP A 558 6.32 45.05 27.09
CA ASP A 558 4.86 45.13 27.12
C ASP A 558 4.22 43.74 27.27
N LEU A 559 5.03 42.67 27.31
CA LEU A 559 4.55 41.32 27.61
C LEU A 559 4.06 41.24 29.06
N ASP A 560 2.86 40.69 29.23
CA ASP A 560 2.36 40.23 30.52
C ASP A 560 2.86 38.81 30.80
N VAL A 561 3.81 38.72 31.73
CA VAL A 561 4.43 37.45 32.14
C VAL A 561 3.88 36.93 33.47
N SER A 562 2.89 37.61 34.06
CA SER A 562 2.36 37.30 35.39
C SER A 562 1.83 35.86 35.49
N GLY A 563 1.19 35.35 34.44
CA GLY A 563 0.72 33.96 34.34
C GLY A 563 1.79 32.94 33.90
N LEU A 564 2.91 33.36 33.32
CA LEU A 564 3.83 32.46 32.62
C LEU A 564 5.01 32.00 33.49
N THR A 565 5.42 30.75 33.34
CA THR A 565 6.63 30.20 33.98
C THR A 565 7.85 30.32 33.07
N HIS A 566 7.63 30.15 31.76
CA HIS A 566 8.65 30.22 30.73
C HIS A 566 8.16 31.13 29.61
N VAL A 567 9.06 31.90 29.01
CA VAL A 567 8.83 32.58 27.74
C VAL A 567 9.94 32.20 26.77
N ILE A 568 9.57 31.80 25.56
CA ILE A 568 10.50 31.34 24.53
C ILE A 568 10.56 32.38 23.41
N PHE A 569 11.77 32.84 23.04
CA PHE A 569 11.98 33.83 21.99
C PHE A 569 11.99 33.17 20.61
N SER A 570 11.03 33.50 19.75
CA SER A 570 10.90 32.99 18.38
C SER A 570 11.33 34.05 17.35
N PHE A 571 12.29 33.81 16.47
CA PHE A 571 13.21 32.67 16.34
C PHE A 571 14.66 33.16 16.29
N ALA A 572 15.59 32.23 16.51
CA ALA A 572 16.94 32.33 15.98
C ALA A 572 17.22 31.15 15.03
N PHE A 573 18.20 31.34 14.17
CA PHE A 573 18.69 30.32 13.23
C PHE A 573 20.18 30.09 13.47
N PHE A 574 20.81 29.36 12.56
CA PHE A 574 22.26 29.24 12.50
C PHE A 574 22.73 29.36 11.06
N ASP A 575 23.96 29.84 10.89
CA ASP A 575 24.61 29.84 9.60
C ASP A 575 24.80 28.39 9.12
N PRO A 576 24.35 28.02 7.90
CA PRO A 576 24.31 26.63 7.46
C PRO A 576 25.71 26.02 7.20
N SER A 577 26.75 26.85 7.13
CA SER A 577 28.12 26.40 6.88
C SER A 577 28.95 26.28 8.18
N THR A 578 28.75 27.21 9.12
CA THR A 578 29.53 27.32 10.35
C THR A 578 28.77 26.86 11.60
N PHE A 579 27.44 26.67 11.49
CA PHE A 579 26.52 26.34 12.58
C PHE A 579 26.56 27.33 13.76
N GLN A 580 27.02 28.57 13.52
CA GLN A 580 26.96 29.63 14.54
C GLN A 580 25.55 30.20 14.62
N ILE A 581 25.02 30.33 15.85
CA ILE A 581 23.68 30.86 16.07
C ILE A 581 23.62 32.35 15.70
N THR A 582 22.61 32.71 14.93
CA THR A 582 22.33 34.10 14.52
C THR A 582 20.89 34.46 14.85
N PRO A 583 20.60 35.71 15.23
CA PRO A 583 19.22 36.19 15.27
C PRO A 583 18.55 35.98 13.91
N MET A 584 17.24 35.71 13.89
CA MET A 584 16.47 35.54 12.64
C MET A 584 16.63 36.75 11.70
N ASP A 585 16.66 37.96 12.26
CA ASP A 585 16.89 39.20 11.54
C ASP A 585 17.50 40.27 12.45
N ALA A 586 17.79 41.45 11.88
CA ALA A 586 18.37 42.57 12.60
C ALA A 586 17.48 43.07 13.75
N ASN A 587 16.15 43.09 13.57
CA ASN A 587 15.21 43.52 14.62
C ASN A 587 15.24 42.54 15.79
N ALA A 588 15.16 41.24 15.54
CA ALA A 588 15.26 40.19 16.54
C ALA A 588 16.54 40.37 17.38
N GLY A 589 17.68 40.66 16.72
CA GLY A 589 18.94 40.97 17.38
C GLY A 589 18.86 42.10 18.41
N THR A 590 18.06 43.16 18.15
CA THR A 590 17.86 44.26 19.10
C THR A 590 17.00 43.92 20.32
N LEU A 591 16.26 42.80 20.26
CA LEU A 591 15.28 42.42 21.27
C LEU A 591 15.85 41.42 22.29
N LEU A 592 16.87 40.64 21.96
CA LEU A 592 17.38 39.51 22.77
C LEU A 592 17.68 39.89 24.24
N SER A 593 18.53 40.88 24.47
CA SER A 593 18.87 41.31 25.84
C SER A 593 17.69 41.96 26.58
N ARG A 594 16.75 42.57 25.84
CA ARG A 594 15.52 43.16 26.42
C ARG A 594 14.53 42.08 26.80
N PHE A 595 14.54 40.96 26.08
CA PHE A 595 13.71 39.80 26.34
C PHE A 595 14.19 39.04 27.58
N THR A 596 15.48 38.67 27.66
CA THR A 596 16.01 37.96 28.84
C THR A 596 15.96 38.81 30.11
N ALA A 597 15.93 40.14 29.97
CA ALA A 597 15.68 41.08 31.06
C ALA A 597 14.29 40.97 31.72
N LEU A 598 13.32 40.27 31.12
CA LEU A 598 11.99 40.07 31.71
C LEU A 598 12.03 39.36 33.06
N LYS A 599 13.08 38.57 33.30
CA LYS A 599 13.37 37.93 34.60
C LYS A 599 13.47 38.92 35.75
N ARG A 600 13.81 40.20 35.49
CA ARG A 600 13.81 41.25 36.52
C ARG A 600 12.41 41.66 36.96
N ARG A 601 11.40 41.50 36.10
CA ARG A 601 9.99 41.82 36.40
C ARG A 601 9.29 40.68 37.13
N LYS A 602 9.70 39.43 36.86
CA LYS A 602 9.17 38.24 37.51
C LYS A 602 10.31 37.31 37.94
N PRO A 603 10.75 37.40 39.20
CA PRO A 603 11.69 36.43 39.77
C PRO A 603 11.17 35.00 39.59
N GLY A 604 12.02 34.10 39.11
CA GLY A 604 11.65 32.71 38.79
C GLY A 604 11.07 32.49 37.40
N LEU A 605 10.91 33.53 36.57
CA LEU A 605 10.63 33.36 35.14
C LEU A 605 11.88 32.83 34.43
N GLU A 606 11.72 31.82 33.58
CA GLU A 606 12.78 31.39 32.66
C GLU A 606 12.58 31.96 31.26
N THR A 607 13.68 32.37 30.64
CA THR A 607 13.70 32.90 29.27
C THR A 607 14.53 31.99 28.39
N TRP A 608 13.91 31.43 27.36
CA TRP A 608 14.50 30.44 26.47
C TRP A 608 14.58 30.97 25.05
N ILE A 609 15.44 30.37 24.22
CA ILE A 609 15.57 30.67 22.80
C ILE A 609 15.11 29.47 21.99
N VAL A 610 14.28 29.66 20.96
CA VAL A 610 13.99 28.60 20.01
C VAL A 610 14.90 28.71 18.78
N ILE A 611 15.48 27.58 18.39
CA ILE A 611 16.34 27.47 17.22
C ILE A 611 15.67 26.55 16.19
N GLY A 612 15.37 27.09 15.01
CA GLY A 612 14.91 26.32 13.87
C GLY A 612 16.03 25.92 12.90
N GLY A 613 15.70 25.12 11.90
CA GLY A 613 16.60 24.72 10.82
C GLY A 613 16.92 23.22 10.77
N CYS A 614 17.54 22.77 9.68
CA CYS A 614 17.86 21.37 9.40
C CYS A 614 19.38 21.09 9.39
N ASN A 615 19.77 19.82 9.26
CA ASN A 615 21.18 19.37 9.09
C ASN A 615 22.15 19.59 10.27
N MET A 616 21.73 20.21 11.38
CA MET A 616 22.56 20.34 12.59
C MET A 616 22.99 19.00 13.20
N ALA A 617 22.16 17.95 13.03
CA ALA A 617 22.41 16.62 13.59
C ALA A 617 23.30 15.72 12.71
N SER A 618 23.51 16.07 11.43
CA SER A 618 23.95 15.14 10.36
C SER A 618 25.36 14.56 10.54
N SER A 619 26.23 15.20 11.33
CA SER A 619 27.55 14.67 11.66
C SER A 619 28.00 15.12 13.04
N ALA A 620 28.94 14.38 13.65
CA ALA A 620 29.53 14.77 14.93
C ALA A 620 30.22 16.14 14.89
N ALA A 621 30.78 16.53 13.74
CA ALA A 621 31.39 17.84 13.55
C ALA A 621 30.34 18.96 13.57
N ASN A 622 29.22 18.76 12.86
CA ASN A 622 28.12 19.73 12.79
C ASN A 622 27.47 19.91 14.17
N ARG A 623 27.17 18.81 14.86
CA ARG A 623 26.62 18.86 16.23
C ARG A 623 27.53 19.62 17.18
N ARG A 624 28.84 19.32 17.16
CA ARG A 624 29.83 20.04 17.99
C ARG A 624 29.90 21.53 17.67
N ALA A 625 29.85 21.91 16.38
CA ALA A 625 29.88 23.30 15.95
C ALA A 625 28.62 24.04 16.42
N PHE A 626 27.45 23.44 16.20
CA PHE A 626 26.16 23.94 16.65
C PHE A 626 26.10 24.13 18.17
N ILE A 627 26.42 23.10 18.94
CA ILE A 627 26.38 23.14 20.42
C ILE A 627 27.29 24.25 20.96
N ARG A 628 28.48 24.43 20.37
CA ARG A 628 29.40 25.50 20.77
C ARG A 628 28.82 26.89 20.47
N GLY A 629 28.26 27.07 19.27
CA GLY A 629 27.62 28.32 18.88
C GLY A 629 26.46 28.66 19.81
N LEU A 630 25.63 27.66 20.12
CA LEU A 630 24.48 27.80 21.00
C LEU A 630 24.89 28.19 22.43
N LEU A 631 25.89 27.52 23.00
CA LEU A 631 26.39 27.87 24.34
C LEU A 631 26.87 29.32 24.41
N ASN A 632 27.62 29.77 23.40
CA ASN A 632 28.10 31.14 23.32
C ASN A 632 26.92 32.14 23.22
N PHE A 633 25.94 31.85 22.36
CA PHE A 633 24.77 32.70 22.18
C PHE A 633 23.94 32.80 23.48
N MET A 634 23.65 31.66 24.11
CA MET A 634 22.92 31.61 25.38
C MET A 634 23.66 32.36 26.50
N GLN A 635 24.98 32.22 26.57
CA GLN A 635 25.80 32.94 27.56
C GLN A 635 25.83 34.45 27.28
N THR A 636 25.91 34.85 26.01
CA THR A 636 25.94 36.26 25.60
C THR A 636 24.67 36.99 25.99
N TYR A 637 23.50 36.38 25.76
CA TYR A 637 22.21 37.02 25.98
C TYR A 637 21.54 36.65 27.31
N GLY A 638 22.05 35.65 28.03
CA GLY A 638 21.57 35.24 29.35
C GLY A 638 20.30 34.37 29.31
N PHE A 639 20.19 33.47 28.33
CA PHE A 639 19.10 32.50 28.23
C PHE A 639 19.29 31.33 29.22
N ASP A 640 18.18 30.82 29.75
CA ASP A 640 18.13 29.73 30.74
C ASP A 640 17.97 28.35 30.10
N GLY A 641 17.45 28.30 28.88
CA GLY A 641 17.25 27.08 28.12
C GLY A 641 17.12 27.31 26.61
N VAL A 642 17.07 26.20 25.89
CA VAL A 642 16.88 26.14 24.43
C VAL A 642 15.70 25.26 24.10
N ASP A 643 14.94 25.66 23.08
CA ASP A 643 13.93 24.85 22.42
C ASP A 643 14.40 24.57 20.98
N LEU A 644 14.40 23.32 20.53
CA LEU A 644 14.69 23.00 19.13
C LEU A 644 13.39 22.81 18.36
N ASP A 645 13.27 23.50 17.24
CA ASP A 645 12.08 23.50 16.40
C ASP A 645 12.46 23.21 14.95
N TRP A 646 12.88 21.96 14.73
CA TRP A 646 13.15 21.44 13.39
C TRP A 646 11.90 20.73 12.88
N GLU A 647 11.36 21.23 11.76
CA GLU A 647 10.14 20.71 11.14
C GLU A 647 10.38 20.07 9.75
N TYR A 648 10.61 18.77 9.60
CA TYR A 648 10.77 17.76 10.65
C TYR A 648 11.93 16.78 10.33
N PRO A 649 12.67 16.31 11.33
CA PRO A 649 13.69 15.27 11.15
C PRO A 649 13.10 14.02 10.49
N GLY A 650 13.79 13.49 9.48
CA GLY A 650 13.35 12.32 8.71
C GLY A 650 12.18 12.56 7.74
N ALA A 651 11.53 13.72 7.76
CA ALA A 651 10.44 14.05 6.85
C ALA A 651 10.99 14.53 5.50
N GLU A 652 11.02 13.64 4.50
CA GLU A 652 11.56 13.90 3.16
C GLU A 652 10.89 15.10 2.47
N ASP A 653 9.57 15.25 2.65
CA ASP A 653 8.77 16.38 2.16
C ASP A 653 9.15 17.73 2.81
N ARG A 654 9.97 17.69 3.87
CA ARG A 654 10.54 18.84 4.58
C ARG A 654 12.07 18.84 4.56
N GLY A 655 12.69 18.04 3.70
CA GLY A 655 14.15 17.96 3.55
C GLY A 655 14.87 17.21 4.67
N GLY A 656 14.16 16.43 5.48
CA GLY A 656 14.74 15.47 6.42
C GLY A 656 15.16 14.16 5.74
N VAL A 657 16.04 13.39 6.39
CA VAL A 657 16.56 12.11 5.87
C VAL A 657 16.47 11.01 6.93
N ALA A 658 16.42 9.74 6.52
CA ALA A 658 16.26 8.61 7.45
C ALA A 658 17.33 8.58 8.57
N ALA A 659 18.56 9.04 8.29
CA ALA A 659 19.65 9.12 9.27
C ALA A 659 19.33 10.04 10.47
N ASP A 660 18.37 10.95 10.33
CA ASP A 660 17.96 11.88 11.38
C ASP A 660 17.41 11.16 12.62
N PHE A 661 16.72 10.02 12.43
CA PHE A 661 16.16 9.21 13.51
C PHE A 661 17.23 8.85 14.56
N ALA A 662 18.41 8.42 14.10
CA ALA A 662 19.53 8.07 14.97
C ALA A 662 20.36 9.29 15.40
N ASN A 663 20.51 10.28 14.52
CA ASN A 663 21.39 11.43 14.76
C ASN A 663 20.79 12.45 15.73
N TYR A 664 19.48 12.64 15.72
CA TYR A 664 18.83 13.69 16.52
C TYR A 664 18.87 13.41 18.03
N PRO A 665 18.64 12.17 18.54
CA PRO A 665 18.87 11.84 19.94
C PRO A 665 20.32 12.04 20.39
N ILE A 666 21.29 11.79 19.50
CA ILE A 666 22.72 12.01 19.80
C ILE A 666 22.98 13.51 20.01
N LEU A 667 22.38 14.38 19.19
CA LEU A 667 22.43 15.83 19.40
C LEU A 667 21.89 16.22 20.78
N PHE A 668 20.73 15.69 21.20
CA PHE A 668 20.19 16.00 22.52
C PHE A 668 21.07 15.48 23.67
N SER A 669 21.66 14.30 23.53
CA SER A 669 22.60 13.76 24.51
C SER A 669 23.84 14.67 24.65
N GLU A 670 24.43 15.08 23.53
CA GLU A 670 25.57 16.00 23.50
C GLU A 670 25.18 17.40 24.02
N LEU A 671 23.97 17.89 23.72
CA LEU A 671 23.42 19.13 24.28
C LEU A 671 23.26 19.05 25.79
N ARG A 672 22.68 17.97 26.33
CA ARG A 672 22.53 17.77 27.77
C ARG A 672 23.89 17.76 28.47
N ALA A 673 24.88 17.07 27.91
CA ALA A 673 26.23 17.05 28.43
C ALA A 673 26.85 18.47 28.47
N ALA A 674 26.60 19.28 27.45
CA ALA A 674 27.14 20.64 27.32
C ALA A 674 26.40 21.70 28.16
N LEU A 675 25.07 21.59 28.26
CA LEU A 675 24.20 22.55 28.94
C LEU A 675 24.03 22.27 30.44
N GLY A 676 24.35 21.05 30.88
CA GLY A 676 24.23 20.64 32.28
C GLY A 676 22.78 20.72 32.75
N THR A 677 22.51 21.59 33.72
CA THR A 677 21.17 21.77 34.31
C THR A 677 20.29 22.79 33.58
N ARG A 678 20.80 23.45 32.54
CA ARG A 678 19.98 24.38 31.73
C ARG A 678 18.88 23.63 30.99
N GLY A 679 17.84 24.38 30.62
CA GLY A 679 16.66 23.87 29.96
C GLY A 679 16.90 23.38 28.53
N ILE A 680 16.31 22.26 28.16
CA ILE A 680 16.27 21.72 26.80
C ILE A 680 14.85 21.24 26.53
N SER A 681 14.20 21.76 25.51
CA SER A 681 12.93 21.25 24.99
C SER A 681 13.01 21.09 23.49
N VAL A 682 11.98 20.46 22.93
CA VAL A 682 11.84 20.27 21.49
C VAL A 682 10.37 20.41 21.14
N ALA A 683 10.09 21.18 20.10
CA ALA A 683 8.78 21.22 19.49
C ALA A 683 8.57 19.97 18.61
N ILE A 684 7.44 19.29 18.79
CA ILE A 684 7.10 18.10 18.02
C ILE A 684 5.68 18.23 17.44
N PRO A 685 5.43 17.66 16.25
CA PRO A 685 4.14 17.82 15.58
C PRO A 685 3.03 17.00 16.25
N SER A 686 1.81 17.53 16.25
CA SER A 686 0.60 16.79 16.63
C SER A 686 -0.02 16.05 15.45
N SER A 687 0.79 15.28 14.71
CA SER A 687 0.32 14.43 13.62
C SER A 687 0.72 12.99 13.89
N PHE A 688 0.01 12.03 13.30
CA PHE A 688 0.42 10.64 13.37
C PHE A 688 1.73 10.38 12.61
N TRP A 689 1.97 11.11 11.52
CA TRP A 689 2.98 10.77 10.51
C TRP A 689 4.41 11.14 10.91
N TYR A 690 4.65 12.38 11.33
CA TYR A 690 5.99 12.89 11.55
C TYR A 690 6.68 12.35 12.83
N PRO A 691 5.99 12.15 13.97
CA PRO A 691 6.63 11.63 15.18
C PRO A 691 7.18 10.20 15.05
N GLN A 692 6.68 9.41 14.08
CA GLN A 692 7.23 8.07 13.78
C GLN A 692 8.70 8.11 13.36
N LYS A 693 9.18 9.28 12.93
CA LYS A 693 10.55 9.51 12.49
C LYS A 693 11.46 10.03 13.61
N LEU A 694 10.96 10.06 14.85
CA LEU A 694 11.69 10.52 16.04
C LEU A 694 11.83 9.38 17.06
N ASP A 695 13.04 9.16 17.57
CA ASP A 695 13.27 8.28 18.72
C ASP A 695 12.93 9.02 20.03
N LEU A 696 11.61 9.12 20.30
CA LEU A 696 11.07 9.82 21.47
C LEU A 696 11.66 9.28 22.79
N PRO A 697 11.79 7.95 23.02
CA PRO A 697 12.42 7.43 24.23
C PRO A 697 13.88 7.89 24.40
N ALA A 698 14.66 7.93 23.32
CA ALA A 698 16.05 8.38 23.39
C ALA A 698 16.17 9.87 23.62
N MET A 699 15.33 10.67 22.98
CA MET A 699 15.27 12.12 23.19
C MET A 699 14.85 12.46 24.62
N ALA A 700 13.82 11.78 25.15
CA ALA A 700 13.25 12.02 26.48
C ALA A 700 14.27 11.92 27.61
N ARG A 701 15.34 11.11 27.44
CA ARG A 701 16.43 10.97 28.43
C ARG A 701 17.28 12.23 28.59
N SER A 702 17.29 13.10 27.58
CA SER A 702 18.21 14.25 27.51
C SER A 702 17.49 15.60 27.57
N ILE A 703 16.17 15.63 27.37
CA ILE A 703 15.37 16.87 27.39
C ILE A 703 14.56 17.02 28.69
N ASN A 704 14.11 18.24 28.96
CA ASN A 704 13.20 18.54 30.05
C ASN A 704 11.74 18.21 29.67
N TRP A 705 11.29 18.59 28.47
CA TRP A 705 9.95 18.24 27.96
C TRP A 705 9.84 18.39 26.44
N PHE A 706 8.79 17.78 25.88
CA PHE A 706 8.30 17.95 24.52
C PHE A 706 7.20 19.01 24.50
N ASN A 707 7.31 19.98 23.58
CA ASN A 707 6.24 20.92 23.25
C ASN A 707 5.44 20.35 22.08
N VAL A 708 4.29 19.71 22.34
CA VAL A 708 3.43 19.17 21.29
C VAL A 708 2.68 20.32 20.63
N MET A 709 2.92 20.54 19.34
CA MET A 709 2.25 21.57 18.55
C MET A 709 0.83 21.14 18.18
N SER A 710 -0.06 21.06 19.19
CA SER A 710 -1.47 20.61 19.08
C SER A 710 -2.40 21.63 18.43
N TYR A 711 -1.96 22.17 17.31
CA TYR A 711 -2.60 23.20 16.47
C TYR A 711 -2.06 23.05 15.04
N ASP A 712 -2.61 23.79 14.07
CA ASP A 712 -2.31 23.59 12.64
C ASP A 712 -2.53 22.13 12.18
N ILE A 713 -3.45 21.40 12.84
CA ILE A 713 -3.77 20.01 12.50
C ILE A 713 -4.47 19.98 11.13
N HIS A 714 -5.36 20.94 10.92
CA HIS A 714 -6.08 21.13 9.67
C HIS A 714 -6.01 22.57 9.21
N GLY A 715 -5.88 22.76 7.90
CA GLY A 715 -5.79 24.07 7.27
C GLY A 715 -5.99 24.00 5.77
N VAL A 716 -5.75 25.12 5.08
CA VAL A 716 -5.97 25.21 3.62
C VAL A 716 -5.12 24.18 2.85
N TRP A 717 -3.95 23.80 3.38
CA TRP A 717 -3.09 22.78 2.78
C TRP A 717 -3.75 21.40 2.63
N ASP A 718 -4.78 21.09 3.43
CA ASP A 718 -5.53 19.84 3.30
C ASP A 718 -6.24 19.73 1.95
N SER A 719 -6.53 20.86 1.29
CA SER A 719 -7.29 20.86 0.03
C SER A 719 -6.65 20.07 -1.09
N SER A 720 -5.33 19.93 -1.05
CA SER A 720 -4.55 19.16 -2.02
C SER A 720 -3.96 17.87 -1.43
N ASN A 721 -4.16 17.63 -0.14
CA ASN A 721 -3.63 16.46 0.54
C ASN A 721 -4.61 15.29 0.39
N ARG A 722 -4.15 14.21 -0.25
CA ARG A 722 -4.98 13.02 -0.54
C ARG A 722 -5.58 12.33 0.70
N PHE A 723 -5.03 12.53 1.90
CA PHE A 723 -5.46 11.87 3.13
C PHE A 723 -6.48 12.69 3.94
N THR A 724 -6.36 14.01 3.90
CA THR A 724 -7.24 14.92 4.65
C THR A 724 -8.32 15.55 3.77
N GLY A 725 -8.05 15.75 2.48
CA GLY A 725 -8.99 16.19 1.45
C GLY A 725 -9.45 17.65 1.57
N PRO A 726 -10.22 18.17 0.59
CA PRO A 726 -10.71 19.56 0.56
C PRO A 726 -11.90 19.81 1.50
N PHE A 727 -11.81 19.30 2.73
CA PHE A 727 -12.86 19.44 3.75
C PHE A 727 -12.48 20.50 4.78
N ILE A 728 -13.47 21.27 5.21
CA ILE A 728 -13.30 22.22 6.32
C ILE A 728 -13.24 21.41 7.61
N ARG A 729 -12.06 21.38 8.23
CA ARG A 729 -11.82 20.74 9.52
C ARG A 729 -11.27 21.74 10.53
N PRO A 730 -11.45 21.50 11.84
CA PRO A 730 -10.98 22.44 12.85
C PRO A 730 -9.44 22.43 12.92
N HIS A 731 -8.85 23.62 13.07
CA HIS A 731 -7.41 23.81 13.26
C HIS A 731 -6.80 22.99 14.41
N THR A 732 -7.64 22.64 15.37
CA THR A 732 -7.32 21.79 16.53
C THR A 732 -8.41 20.72 16.66
N ASN A 733 -8.01 19.46 16.70
CA ASN A 733 -8.91 18.30 16.82
C ASN A 733 -8.46 17.42 18.00
N LEU A 734 -9.34 17.25 19.00
CA LEU A 734 -9.04 16.47 20.21
C LEU A 734 -8.77 15.01 19.90
N THR A 735 -9.47 14.40 18.94
CA THR A 735 -9.25 13.00 18.56
C THR A 735 -7.85 12.82 17.96
N ASP A 736 -7.41 13.74 17.10
CA ASP A 736 -6.07 13.66 16.50
C ASP A 736 -4.96 13.91 17.53
N ILE A 737 -5.21 14.79 18.49
CA ILE A 737 -4.32 15.01 19.63
C ILE A 737 -4.22 13.76 20.49
N GLU A 738 -5.35 13.13 20.84
CA GLU A 738 -5.38 11.88 21.62
C GLU A 738 -4.59 10.77 20.90
N ASN A 739 -4.82 10.58 19.59
CA ASN A 739 -4.11 9.61 18.77
C ASN A 739 -2.60 9.86 18.73
N ASN A 740 -2.18 11.13 18.61
CA ASN A 740 -0.76 11.49 18.65
C ASN A 740 -0.12 11.20 20.01
N LEU A 741 -0.84 11.50 21.10
CA LEU A 741 -0.36 11.24 22.46
C LEU A 741 -0.26 9.74 22.78
N GLU A 742 -1.12 8.90 22.20
CA GLU A 742 -1.01 7.45 22.35
C GLU A 742 0.37 6.93 21.92
N LEU A 743 0.93 7.45 20.83
CA LEU A 743 2.27 7.08 20.36
C LEU A 743 3.33 7.38 21.43
N MET A 744 3.21 8.54 22.10
CA MET A 744 4.12 8.94 23.17
C MET A 744 3.97 8.03 24.40
N TRP A 745 2.75 7.69 24.79
CA TRP A 745 2.48 6.80 25.94
C TRP A 745 2.97 5.38 25.69
N ARG A 746 2.82 4.88 24.47
CA ARG A 746 3.35 3.57 24.04
C ARG A 746 4.87 3.54 24.03
N ALA A 747 5.50 4.63 23.61
CA ALA A 747 6.94 4.83 23.71
C ALA A 747 7.45 4.98 25.15
N GLY A 748 6.55 5.00 26.15
CA GLY A 748 6.91 5.14 27.56
C GLY A 748 7.38 6.55 27.93
N VAL A 749 7.00 7.57 27.15
CA VAL A 749 7.31 8.96 27.48
C VAL A 749 6.57 9.34 28.76
N ASN A 750 7.28 9.96 29.70
CA ASN A 750 6.69 10.41 30.94
C ASN A 750 5.71 11.57 30.66
N PRO A 751 4.43 11.50 31.08
CA PRO A 751 3.47 12.59 30.90
C PRO A 751 3.91 13.91 31.52
N ALA A 752 4.72 13.86 32.60
CA ALA A 752 5.33 15.05 33.19
C ALA A 752 6.40 15.71 32.30
N GLN A 753 6.75 15.12 31.16
CA GLN A 753 7.63 15.69 30.13
C GLN A 753 6.86 16.10 28.87
N VAL A 754 5.51 16.16 28.90
CA VAL A 754 4.72 16.58 27.74
C VAL A 754 3.96 17.87 28.07
N THR A 755 3.96 18.81 27.14
CA THR A 755 3.14 20.03 27.20
C THR A 755 2.33 20.18 25.92
N LEU A 756 1.05 20.52 26.04
CA LEU A 756 0.14 20.71 24.91
C LEU A 756 0.13 22.17 24.48
N GLY A 757 0.34 22.39 23.19
CA GLY A 757 0.27 23.69 22.54
C GLY A 757 -1.17 24.15 22.31
N LEU A 758 -1.38 25.46 22.40
CA LEU A 758 -2.62 26.12 22.00
C LEU A 758 -2.26 27.18 20.96
N GLY A 759 -2.84 27.05 19.76
CA GLY A 759 -2.56 27.90 18.59
C GLY A 759 -3.68 28.89 18.31
#